data_AF-A0AAV6DBR0-F1
#
_entry.id   AF-A0AAV6DBR0-F1
#
_cell.length_a   1.000
_cell.length_b   1.000
_cell.length_c   1.000
_cell.angle_alpha   90.00
_cell.angle_beta   90.00
_cell.angle_gamma   90.00
#
_symmetry.space_group_name_H-M   'P 1'
#
loop_
_entity.id
_entity.type
_entity.pdbx_description
1 polymer ?
#
loop_
_entity_poly.entity_id
_entity_poly.type
_entity_poly.pdbx_seq_one_letter_code
_entity_poly.pdbx_strand_id
1 'polypeptide(L)'
;MHRGARGRFPIARAAGALACLLAMSLATPAPVQAAKVTLPLRVPFDVLLERLTSDLYSAPGGVAQLWQETPCRHLTLDHPAFDRRGPYLRFVTHGDGVAGTRFLWFCLNALRWRGYVEALTTPYVTLDWQLRLRVADSGLYDERWREGRIRGLLWDVMQRLLLPRLTGLSVDLTPPRDELIGLVRTVVGPGDAARMESVLRGATVERVEVGDDAVVAHLVLEMPDAFVRARPPAPAAEAPLSPAELEAVERALERWDAFLVFVVKNLGLDIADPGVRAELLGLLIESRYQLLPVLTGPVRRSAGDPVRRLFVQAWTRLHEILATADKRGLLGDRARFARFIAAGDALAALDRAAPGLGIEISADGLRRLARLLAPSAAEDPLRYSDDVDPGLRALFGLPPETDLPPAPASPPGPTAPPSPGRGSGLSWRLVVYTAVDEAGDELSRLNQRLARWVPTEGELPDFQATMGRLLELTGDGVLRRVDLEARYAGPFRTLVPATALQESCWQQFERKEDTITYRASPQGSVGLMQVNRRVWRGFYHVERLQWDTAYNARAGAEILLLYLRQYGIREGRRTGRLGDAIRSTWAVYNGGPAALGRYRDPDSTARERRVDEAFWERYSGLAAGGTADVATCATRPPARPRAALGRARSPQASPQSSRSRLSTARASK
;
A
#
# COMPACT_ATOMS: atom_id res chain seq x y z
N MET A 1 -68.38 -54.26 -54.86
CA MET A 1 -69.67 -54.18 -54.16
C MET A 1 -69.71 -52.92 -53.29
N HIS A 2 -70.91 -52.38 -53.10
CA HIS A 2 -71.27 -51.00 -52.76
C HIS A 2 -70.86 -50.42 -51.39
N ARG A 3 -70.68 -49.07 -51.43
CA ARG A 3 -71.15 -47.99 -50.53
C ARG A 3 -70.78 -47.98 -49.04
N GLY A 4 -70.41 -46.79 -48.57
CA GLY A 4 -70.69 -46.33 -47.20
C GLY A 4 -69.96 -45.04 -46.82
N ALA A 5 -70.61 -43.87 -46.98
CA ALA A 5 -70.14 -42.56 -46.51
C ALA A 5 -70.68 -42.24 -45.11
N ARG A 6 -69.89 -41.61 -44.22
CA ARG A 6 -70.37 -40.73 -43.13
C ARG A 6 -69.33 -39.65 -42.79
N GLY A 7 -69.80 -38.41 -42.70
CA GLY A 7 -69.02 -37.19 -42.49
C GLY A 7 -68.65 -36.89 -41.03
N ARG A 8 -67.81 -35.86 -40.85
CA ARG A 8 -67.42 -35.27 -39.56
C ARG A 8 -67.68 -33.77 -39.55
N PHE A 9 -68.31 -33.31 -38.47
CA PHE A 9 -68.58 -31.91 -38.09
C PHE A 9 -67.33 -31.23 -37.46
N PRO A 10 -67.29 -29.88 -37.35
CA PRO A 10 -66.06 -29.10 -37.15
C PRO A 10 -65.75 -28.77 -35.67
N ILE A 11 -64.51 -29.00 -35.23
CA ILE A 11 -63.97 -28.60 -33.91
C ILE A 11 -62.98 -27.44 -34.09
N ALA A 12 -63.43 -26.32 -34.65
CA ALA A 12 -62.55 -25.20 -35.01
C ALA A 12 -62.85 -23.87 -34.29
N ARG A 13 -63.62 -23.87 -33.18
CA ARG A 13 -63.94 -22.64 -32.44
C ARG A 13 -63.63 -22.63 -30.94
N ALA A 14 -63.15 -23.73 -30.37
CA ALA A 14 -62.74 -23.77 -28.95
C ALA A 14 -61.24 -23.49 -28.71
N ALA A 15 -60.39 -23.56 -29.74
CA ALA A 15 -58.94 -23.40 -29.59
C ALA A 15 -58.47 -21.93 -29.56
N GLY A 16 -59.25 -20.99 -30.12
CA GLY A 16 -58.86 -19.57 -30.22
C GLY A 16 -59.03 -18.77 -28.91
N ALA A 17 -60.03 -19.11 -28.09
CA ALA A 17 -60.28 -18.40 -26.83
C ALA A 17 -59.32 -18.82 -25.70
N LEU A 18 -58.85 -20.08 -25.72
CA LEU A 18 -57.89 -20.59 -24.73
C LEU A 18 -56.47 -20.05 -24.98
N ALA A 19 -56.10 -19.80 -26.24
CA ALA A 19 -54.79 -19.26 -26.60
C ALA A 19 -54.61 -17.79 -26.19
N CYS A 20 -55.66 -16.96 -26.25
CA CYS A 20 -55.58 -15.57 -25.80
C CYS A 20 -55.58 -15.41 -24.26
N LEU A 21 -56.21 -16.34 -23.52
CA LEU A 21 -56.18 -16.35 -22.04
C LEU A 21 -54.85 -16.93 -21.49
N LEU A 22 -54.21 -17.86 -22.21
CA LEU A 22 -52.85 -18.30 -21.88
C LEU A 22 -51.76 -17.30 -22.31
N ALA A 23 -52.00 -16.46 -23.32
CA ALA A 23 -51.05 -15.42 -23.73
C ALA A 23 -51.04 -14.18 -22.81
N MET A 24 -52.15 -13.88 -22.10
CA MET A 24 -52.19 -12.78 -21.13
C MET A 24 -51.75 -13.17 -19.70
N SER A 25 -51.62 -14.47 -19.40
CA SER A 25 -51.19 -14.95 -18.07
C SER A 25 -49.67 -15.16 -17.93
N LEU A 26 -48.89 -14.95 -19.00
CA LEU A 26 -47.43 -15.05 -18.99
C LEU A 26 -46.70 -13.71 -18.87
N ALA A 27 -47.42 -12.60 -18.64
CA ALA A 27 -46.86 -11.28 -18.41
C ALA A 27 -47.03 -10.79 -16.97
N THR A 28 -47.08 -11.69 -15.98
CA THR A 28 -46.72 -11.29 -14.62
C THR A 28 -45.21 -11.07 -14.61
N PRO A 29 -44.70 -9.84 -14.42
CA PRO A 29 -43.27 -9.68 -14.18
C PRO A 29 -42.95 -10.57 -12.98
N ALA A 30 -42.00 -11.50 -13.15
CA ALA A 30 -41.47 -12.24 -12.02
C ALA A 30 -41.14 -11.23 -10.92
N PRO A 31 -41.50 -11.47 -9.64
CA PRO A 31 -41.13 -10.56 -8.58
C PRO A 31 -39.62 -10.34 -8.66
N VAL A 32 -39.24 -9.11 -8.99
CA VAL A 32 -37.85 -8.68 -9.06
C VAL A 32 -37.33 -8.79 -7.65
N GLN A 33 -36.63 -9.88 -7.38
CA GLN A 33 -36.08 -10.15 -6.06
C GLN A 33 -34.84 -9.26 -5.92
N ALA A 34 -35.05 -8.05 -5.38
CA ALA A 34 -33.98 -7.12 -5.06
C ALA A 34 -32.86 -7.87 -4.34
N ALA A 35 -31.64 -7.80 -4.86
CA ALA A 35 -30.55 -8.53 -4.25
C ALA A 35 -30.28 -7.93 -2.87
N LYS A 36 -30.25 -8.79 -1.86
CA LYS A 36 -29.92 -8.39 -0.49
C LYS A 36 -28.42 -8.24 -0.38
N VAL A 37 -27.99 -7.05 0.00
CA VAL A 37 -26.59 -6.71 0.25
C VAL A 37 -26.42 -6.41 1.72
N THR A 38 -25.46 -7.07 2.36
CA THR A 38 -25.15 -6.86 3.78
C THR A 38 -23.93 -5.96 3.92
N LEU A 39 -24.10 -4.82 4.59
CA LEU A 39 -23.06 -3.84 4.90
C LEU A 39 -22.73 -3.90 6.40
N PRO A 40 -21.47 -4.13 6.80
CA PRO A 40 -21.08 -4.14 8.20
C PRO A 40 -20.86 -2.70 8.71
N LEU A 41 -21.64 -2.27 9.70
CA LEU A 41 -21.39 -1.04 10.46
C LEU A 41 -20.74 -1.40 11.80
N ARG A 42 -19.51 -0.92 11.99
CA ARG A 42 -18.68 -1.22 13.17
C ARG A 42 -18.77 -0.07 14.18
N VAL A 43 -19.08 -0.40 15.43
CA VAL A 43 -19.04 0.52 16.57
C VAL A 43 -17.93 0.06 17.50
N PRO A 44 -16.76 0.74 17.52
CA PRO A 44 -15.64 0.35 18.35
C PRO A 44 -16.00 0.34 19.84
N PHE A 45 -15.39 -0.56 20.60
CA PHE A 45 -15.58 -0.63 22.06
C PHE A 45 -15.19 0.68 22.77
N ASP A 46 -14.18 1.37 22.25
CA ASP A 46 -13.73 2.67 22.78
C ASP A 46 -14.84 3.73 22.70
N VAL A 47 -15.66 3.75 21.63
CA VAL A 47 -16.79 4.68 21.50
C VAL A 47 -17.87 4.38 22.55
N LEU A 48 -18.14 3.09 22.81
CA LEU A 48 -19.08 2.68 23.85
C LEU A 48 -18.55 3.05 25.24
N LEU A 49 -17.24 2.86 25.46
CA LEU A 49 -16.57 3.18 26.72
C LEU A 49 -16.54 4.69 26.97
N GLU A 50 -16.21 5.51 25.97
CA GLU A 50 -16.25 6.98 26.05
C GLU A 50 -17.65 7.48 26.43
N ARG A 51 -18.70 6.96 25.79
CA ARG A 51 -20.08 7.33 26.11
C ARG A 51 -20.49 6.91 27.52
N LEU A 52 -20.01 5.76 28.01
CA LEU A 52 -20.30 5.29 29.37
C LEU A 52 -19.53 6.11 30.42
N THR A 53 -18.25 6.37 30.16
CA THR A 53 -17.37 7.08 31.08
C THR A 53 -17.72 8.56 31.19
N SER A 54 -18.18 9.21 30.11
CA SER A 54 -18.67 10.59 30.17
C SER A 54 -19.85 10.75 31.14
N ASP A 55 -20.66 9.70 31.28
CA ASP A 55 -21.91 9.75 32.05
C ASP A 55 -21.76 9.19 33.48
N LEU A 56 -20.85 8.22 33.69
CA LEU A 56 -20.75 7.47 34.94
C LEU A 56 -19.42 7.63 35.69
N TYR A 57 -18.29 7.74 34.98
CA TYR A 57 -16.93 7.76 35.54
C TYR A 57 -16.33 9.18 35.51
N SER A 58 -17.12 10.15 35.95
CA SER A 58 -16.79 11.58 35.81
C SER A 58 -16.00 12.16 37.00
N ALA A 59 -15.80 11.42 38.08
CA ALA A 59 -15.01 11.90 39.21
C ALA A 59 -13.50 11.90 38.88
N PRO A 60 -12.69 12.75 39.54
CA PRO A 60 -11.25 12.81 39.32
C PRO A 60 -10.59 11.44 39.40
N GLY A 61 -9.72 11.13 38.43
CA GLY A 61 -9.09 9.81 38.30
C GLY A 61 -9.92 8.77 37.54
N GLY A 62 -11.03 9.16 36.89
CA GLY A 62 -11.84 8.24 36.09
C GLY A 62 -12.66 7.27 36.96
N VAL A 63 -13.17 7.77 38.08
CA VAL A 63 -13.88 6.98 39.09
C VAL A 63 -15.38 7.23 38.99
N ALA A 64 -16.18 6.19 39.15
CA ALA A 64 -17.62 6.27 39.32
C ALA A 64 -17.98 6.07 40.80
N GLN A 65 -18.56 7.11 41.42
CA GLN A 65 -19.12 7.02 42.77
C GLN A 65 -20.58 6.58 42.67
N LEU A 66 -20.84 5.27 42.67
CA LEU A 66 -22.21 4.75 42.53
C LEU A 66 -23.05 5.00 43.78
N TRP A 67 -22.45 4.91 44.96
CA TRP A 67 -23.14 5.03 46.22
C TRP A 67 -22.20 5.62 47.27
N GLN A 68 -22.63 6.67 47.97
CA GLN A 68 -21.84 7.33 49.03
C GLN A 68 -22.79 7.99 50.04
N GLU A 69 -23.09 7.31 51.14
CA GLU A 69 -23.91 7.85 52.24
C GLU A 69 -23.06 8.16 53.47
N THR A 70 -22.14 7.27 53.82
CA THR A 70 -21.22 7.40 54.97
C THR A 70 -19.91 6.68 54.63
N PRO A 71 -18.83 6.87 55.42
CA PRO A 71 -17.61 6.05 55.27
C PRO A 71 -17.83 4.53 55.46
N CYS A 72 -18.99 4.12 55.97
CA CYS A 72 -19.37 2.72 56.15
C CYS A 72 -20.35 2.22 55.07
N ARG A 73 -20.77 3.09 54.14
CA ARG A 73 -21.81 2.83 53.13
C ARG A 73 -21.41 3.54 51.85
N HIS A 74 -20.51 2.90 51.10
CA HIS A 74 -20.03 3.40 49.82
C HIS A 74 -19.72 2.28 48.82
N LEU A 75 -19.77 2.63 47.54
CA LEU A 75 -19.33 1.81 46.42
C LEU A 75 -18.75 2.73 45.34
N THR A 76 -17.48 2.51 45.04
CA THR A 76 -16.70 3.21 44.01
C THR A 76 -16.20 2.21 42.98
N LEU A 77 -16.26 2.61 41.71
CA LEU A 77 -15.79 1.81 40.59
C LEU A 77 -14.75 2.57 39.78
N ASP A 78 -13.78 1.86 39.21
CA ASP A 78 -12.72 2.40 38.39
C ASP A 78 -12.30 1.39 37.29
N HIS A 79 -11.41 1.83 36.39
CA HIS A 79 -10.88 1.04 35.28
C HIS A 79 -11.97 0.27 34.48
N PRO A 80 -13.01 0.95 33.96
CA PRO A 80 -14.01 0.30 33.13
C PRO A 80 -13.40 -0.12 31.79
N ALA A 81 -13.82 -1.29 31.30
CA ALA A 81 -13.40 -1.83 30.01
C ALA A 81 -14.51 -2.66 29.36
N PHE A 82 -14.48 -2.71 28.03
CA PHE A 82 -15.28 -3.63 27.23
C PHE A 82 -14.35 -4.62 26.51
N ASP A 83 -14.69 -5.90 26.57
CA ASP A 83 -14.01 -6.95 25.82
C ASP A 83 -15.02 -7.95 25.21
N ARG A 84 -14.53 -8.84 24.35
CA ARG A 84 -15.33 -9.92 23.78
C ARG A 84 -15.24 -11.18 24.65
N ARG A 85 -16.40 -11.69 25.08
CA ARG A 85 -16.54 -13.01 25.72
C ARG A 85 -17.52 -13.88 24.95
N GLY A 86 -17.00 -14.60 23.95
CA GLY A 86 -17.84 -15.43 23.07
C GLY A 86 -18.80 -14.57 22.23
N PRO A 87 -20.13 -14.74 22.36
CA PRO A 87 -21.12 -13.89 21.69
C PRO A 87 -21.46 -12.60 22.47
N TYR A 88 -20.95 -12.45 23.69
CA TYR A 88 -21.30 -11.34 24.58
C TYR A 88 -20.26 -10.22 24.53
N LEU A 89 -20.76 -9.00 24.64
CA LEU A 89 -19.97 -7.82 24.96
C LEU A 89 -19.85 -7.79 26.47
N ARG A 90 -18.65 -8.08 26.98
CA ARG A 90 -18.38 -8.16 28.40
C ARG A 90 -17.92 -6.79 28.88
N PHE A 91 -18.66 -6.24 29.82
CA PHE A 91 -18.25 -5.08 30.60
C PHE A 91 -17.55 -5.56 31.87
N VAL A 92 -16.37 -5.01 32.15
CA VAL A 92 -15.64 -5.24 33.40
C VAL A 92 -15.24 -3.90 34.00
N THR A 93 -15.32 -3.79 35.32
CA THR A 93 -14.79 -2.66 36.08
C THR A 93 -14.30 -3.15 37.43
N HIS A 94 -13.21 -2.58 37.92
CA HIS A 94 -12.76 -2.82 39.28
C HIS A 94 -13.52 -1.90 40.24
N GLY A 95 -13.63 -2.30 41.51
CA GLY A 95 -14.29 -1.46 42.49
C GLY A 95 -13.91 -1.80 43.93
N ASP A 96 -14.22 -0.85 44.80
CA ASP A 96 -14.15 -0.99 46.24
C ASP A 96 -15.46 -0.55 46.87
N GLY A 97 -15.88 -1.25 47.92
CA GLY A 97 -17.12 -0.91 48.60
C GLY A 97 -17.16 -1.39 50.03
N VAL A 98 -17.86 -0.62 50.86
CA VAL A 98 -18.13 -0.96 52.25
C VAL A 98 -19.64 -0.84 52.49
N ALA A 99 -20.22 -1.89 53.06
CA ALA A 99 -21.62 -1.93 53.48
C ALA A 99 -21.71 -2.33 54.95
N GLY A 100 -21.97 -1.37 55.82
CA GLY A 100 -22.19 -1.55 57.25
C GLY A 100 -22.98 -0.40 57.86
N THR A 101 -23.16 -0.42 59.18
CA THR A 101 -23.84 0.67 59.90
C THR A 101 -22.81 1.51 60.64
N ARG A 102 -22.86 2.84 60.46
CA ARG A 102 -21.97 3.77 61.18
C ARG A 102 -22.33 3.79 62.66
N PHE A 103 -21.36 3.50 63.53
CA PHE A 103 -21.47 3.67 64.96
C PHE A 103 -20.26 4.45 65.46
N LEU A 104 -20.47 5.70 65.89
CA LEU A 104 -19.41 6.65 66.19
C LEU A 104 -18.43 6.78 65.01
N TRP A 105 -17.16 6.37 65.20
CA TRP A 105 -16.08 6.44 64.21
C TRP A 105 -15.75 5.09 63.54
N PHE A 106 -16.47 4.00 63.83
CA PHE A 106 -16.25 2.70 63.20
C PHE A 106 -17.52 2.12 62.56
N CYS A 107 -17.36 1.05 61.77
CA CYS A 107 -18.44 0.42 61.02
C CYS A 107 -18.83 -0.93 61.63
N LEU A 108 -20.05 -1.05 62.14
CA LEU A 108 -20.61 -2.31 62.64
C LEU A 108 -21.08 -3.19 61.48
N ASN A 109 -20.82 -4.50 61.58
CA ASN A 109 -21.19 -5.52 60.57
C ASN A 109 -20.77 -5.14 59.14
N ALA A 110 -19.60 -4.50 59.00
CA ALA A 110 -19.15 -3.96 57.73
C ALA A 110 -18.64 -5.06 56.80
N LEU A 111 -19.40 -5.33 55.75
CA LEU A 111 -18.92 -6.09 54.61
C LEU A 111 -18.01 -5.20 53.79
N ARG A 112 -16.73 -5.58 53.67
CA ARG A 112 -15.77 -4.92 52.80
C ARG A 112 -15.57 -5.77 51.55
N TRP A 113 -15.68 -5.14 50.39
CA TRP A 113 -15.43 -5.77 49.11
C TRP A 113 -14.42 -4.95 48.32
N ARG A 114 -13.56 -5.66 47.63
CA ARG A 114 -12.67 -5.15 46.60
C ARG A 114 -12.50 -6.23 45.55
N GLY A 115 -12.63 -5.87 44.28
CA GLY A 115 -12.55 -6.81 43.18
C GLY A 115 -13.25 -6.30 41.94
N TYR A 116 -13.90 -7.19 41.19
CA TYR A 116 -14.41 -6.89 39.86
C TYR A 116 -15.91 -7.06 39.74
N VAL A 117 -16.55 -6.13 39.03
CA VAL A 117 -17.91 -6.30 38.51
C VAL A 117 -17.81 -6.76 37.06
N GLU A 118 -18.60 -7.77 36.71
CA GLU A 118 -18.76 -8.23 35.33
C GLU A 118 -20.22 -8.12 34.93
N ALA A 119 -20.46 -7.66 33.69
CA ALA A 119 -21.74 -7.80 33.05
C ALA A 119 -21.55 -8.33 31.62
N LEU A 120 -22.13 -9.49 31.33
CA LEU A 120 -22.22 -10.02 29.98
C LEU A 120 -23.45 -9.40 29.32
N THR A 121 -23.24 -8.68 28.23
CA THR A 121 -24.30 -7.96 27.54
C THR A 121 -24.47 -8.44 26.10
N THR A 122 -25.71 -8.40 25.63
CA THR A 122 -26.06 -8.66 24.23
C THR A 122 -26.46 -7.34 23.57
N PRO A 123 -25.67 -6.84 22.60
CA PRO A 123 -26.01 -5.63 21.87
C PRO A 123 -27.18 -5.88 20.90
N TYR A 124 -28.00 -4.87 20.70
CA TYR A 124 -29.09 -4.87 19.73
C TYR A 124 -29.36 -3.45 19.21
N VAL A 125 -29.90 -3.33 18.00
CA VAL A 125 -30.29 -2.05 17.41
C VAL A 125 -31.81 -1.93 17.43
N THR A 126 -32.31 -0.78 17.86
CA THR A 126 -33.74 -0.46 17.87
C THR A 126 -34.21 0.10 16.52
N LEU A 127 -35.53 0.22 16.33
CA LEU A 127 -36.11 0.76 15.09
C LEU A 127 -35.74 2.24 14.83
N ASP A 128 -35.49 3.00 15.89
CA ASP A 128 -34.98 4.38 15.89
C ASP A 128 -33.44 4.46 15.80
N TRP A 129 -32.80 3.38 15.32
CA TRP A 129 -31.36 3.34 15.03
C TRP A 129 -30.46 3.57 16.25
N GLN A 130 -30.93 3.19 17.44
CA GLN A 130 -30.12 3.24 18.65
C GLN A 130 -29.48 1.87 18.91
N LEU A 131 -28.15 1.82 18.98
CA LEU A 131 -27.43 0.68 19.52
C LEU A 131 -27.57 0.70 21.05
N ARG A 132 -28.12 -0.38 21.61
CA ARG A 132 -28.38 -0.54 23.04
C ARG A 132 -27.89 -1.89 23.53
N LEU A 133 -27.76 -2.02 24.85
CA LEU A 133 -27.28 -3.23 25.51
C LEU A 133 -28.40 -3.86 26.35
N ARG A 134 -28.47 -5.19 26.37
CA ARG A 134 -29.23 -5.95 27.38
C ARG A 134 -28.26 -6.76 28.22
N VAL A 135 -28.42 -6.74 29.53
CA VAL A 135 -27.65 -7.61 30.41
C VAL A 135 -28.19 -9.03 30.27
N ALA A 136 -27.33 -9.94 29.84
CA ALA A 136 -27.60 -11.38 29.79
C ALA A 136 -27.22 -12.04 31.12
N ASP A 137 -26.10 -11.63 31.69
CA ASP A 137 -25.62 -12.12 32.98
C ASP A 137 -24.78 -11.04 33.68
N SER A 138 -24.64 -11.12 35.00
CA SER A 138 -23.76 -10.23 35.76
C SER A 138 -23.26 -10.92 37.02
N GLY A 139 -22.07 -10.53 37.48
CA GLY A 139 -21.42 -11.14 38.63
C GLY A 139 -20.52 -10.16 39.38
N LEU A 140 -20.30 -10.47 40.65
CA LEU A 140 -19.37 -9.75 41.52
C LEU A 140 -18.28 -10.71 42.00
N TYR A 141 -17.04 -10.33 41.80
CA TYR A 141 -15.87 -11.18 42.06
C TYR A 141 -14.90 -10.52 43.04
N ASP A 142 -14.16 -11.34 43.78
CA ASP A 142 -13.00 -10.87 44.54
C ASP A 142 -11.81 -10.54 43.62
N GLU A 143 -10.72 -10.02 44.18
CA GLU A 143 -9.44 -9.76 43.50
C GLU A 143 -8.85 -10.99 42.78
N ARG A 144 -9.28 -12.20 43.13
CA ARG A 144 -8.81 -13.46 42.54
C ARG A 144 -9.82 -14.04 41.54
N TRP A 145 -10.79 -13.24 41.10
CA TRP A 145 -11.87 -13.66 40.19
C TRP A 145 -12.71 -14.82 40.74
N ARG A 146 -12.79 -14.97 42.05
CA ARG A 146 -13.66 -15.97 42.67
C ARG A 146 -15.00 -15.34 42.98
N GLU A 147 -16.04 -16.03 42.56
CA GLU A 147 -17.42 -15.66 42.89
C GLU A 147 -17.60 -15.88 44.40
N GLY A 148 -17.56 -14.80 45.16
CA GLY A 148 -17.74 -14.84 46.61
C GLY A 148 -19.21 -14.99 46.98
N ARG A 149 -19.51 -15.36 48.23
CA ARG A 149 -20.88 -15.23 48.81
C ARG A 149 -21.22 -13.77 49.12
N ILE A 150 -20.90 -12.84 48.21
CA ILE A 150 -21.20 -11.41 48.34
C ILE A 150 -22.62 -11.19 47.85
N ARG A 151 -23.58 -11.84 48.54
CA ARG A 151 -25.02 -11.65 48.33
C ARG A 151 -25.52 -10.78 49.47
N GLY A 152 -25.86 -9.54 49.15
CA GLY A 152 -26.26 -8.51 50.12
C GLY A 152 -26.33 -7.12 49.51
N LEU A 153 -26.26 -6.09 50.34
CA LEU A 153 -26.51 -4.69 49.96
C LEU A 153 -25.68 -4.19 48.76
N LEU A 154 -24.41 -4.58 48.63
CA LEU A 154 -23.56 -4.14 47.51
C LEU A 154 -24.03 -4.70 46.16
N TRP A 155 -24.54 -5.93 46.14
CA TRP A 155 -25.15 -6.52 44.95
C TRP A 155 -26.44 -5.78 44.56
N ASP A 156 -27.29 -5.44 45.53
CA ASP A 156 -28.51 -4.67 45.29
C ASP A 156 -28.20 -3.27 44.74
N VAL A 157 -27.18 -2.61 45.28
CA VAL A 157 -26.68 -1.31 44.79
C VAL A 157 -26.19 -1.45 43.36
N MET A 158 -25.39 -2.46 43.05
CA MET A 158 -24.92 -2.73 41.69
C MET A 158 -26.09 -2.97 40.72
N GLN A 159 -27.07 -3.80 41.10
CA GLN A 159 -28.24 -4.09 40.26
C GLN A 159 -29.11 -2.86 40.00
N ARG A 160 -29.21 -1.94 40.97
CA ARG A 160 -30.07 -0.75 40.86
C ARG A 160 -29.39 0.45 40.24
N LEU A 161 -28.07 0.59 40.41
CA LEU A 161 -27.35 1.81 40.05
C LEU A 161 -26.39 1.62 38.86
N LEU A 162 -25.79 0.43 38.68
CA LEU A 162 -24.88 0.17 37.56
C LEU A 162 -25.59 -0.43 36.35
N LEU A 163 -26.29 -1.56 36.53
CA LEU A 163 -26.89 -2.28 35.40
C LEU A 163 -27.87 -1.41 34.58
N PRO A 164 -28.72 -0.56 35.18
CA PRO A 164 -29.58 0.34 34.42
C PRO A 164 -28.84 1.41 33.62
N ARG A 165 -27.62 1.78 34.05
CA ARG A 165 -26.76 2.70 33.28
C ARG A 165 -26.15 2.00 32.07
N LEU A 166 -25.77 0.73 32.21
CA LEU A 166 -25.29 -0.10 31.09
C LEU A 166 -26.40 -0.34 30.06
N THR A 167 -27.62 -0.66 30.48
CA THR A 167 -28.77 -0.84 29.55
C THR A 167 -29.36 0.48 29.06
N GLY A 168 -29.11 1.57 29.78
CA GLY A 168 -29.40 2.94 29.38
C GLY A 168 -28.44 3.49 28.33
N LEU A 169 -27.27 2.87 28.15
CA LEU A 169 -26.31 3.25 27.11
C LEU A 169 -26.98 3.19 25.73
N SER A 170 -26.89 4.30 25.00
CA SER A 170 -27.46 4.46 23.67
C SER A 170 -26.44 5.15 22.79
N VAL A 171 -26.15 4.54 21.65
CA VAL A 171 -25.34 5.15 20.58
C VAL A 171 -26.21 5.28 19.34
N ASP A 172 -26.37 6.50 18.86
CA ASP A 172 -27.12 6.79 17.65
C ASP A 172 -26.31 6.36 16.42
N LEU A 173 -26.88 5.44 15.62
CA LEU A 173 -26.29 4.94 14.38
C LEU A 173 -26.77 5.73 13.14
N THR A 174 -27.61 6.75 13.34
CA THR A 174 -28.06 7.65 12.27
C THR A 174 -26.91 8.44 11.64
N PRO A 175 -25.99 9.08 12.40
CA PRO A 175 -24.90 9.86 11.80
C PRO A 175 -23.99 9.04 10.87
N PRO A 176 -23.53 7.82 11.25
CA PRO A 176 -22.78 6.97 10.32
C PRO A 176 -23.53 6.62 9.03
N ARG A 177 -24.85 6.40 9.09
CA ARG A 177 -25.67 6.16 7.89
C ARG A 177 -25.75 7.40 7.01
N ASP A 178 -25.93 8.56 7.60
CA ASP A 178 -26.04 9.83 6.88
C ASP A 178 -24.69 10.24 6.27
N GLU A 179 -23.57 9.90 6.92
CA GLU A 179 -22.22 9.98 6.35
C GLU A 179 -22.08 9.11 5.10
N LEU A 180 -22.55 7.86 5.14
CA LEU A 180 -22.57 6.97 3.96
C LEU A 180 -23.40 7.54 2.81
N ILE A 181 -24.56 8.13 3.12
CA ILE A 181 -25.39 8.84 2.14
C ILE A 181 -24.60 10.01 1.51
N GLY A 182 -23.90 10.79 2.34
CA GLY A 182 -23.05 11.88 1.88
C GLY A 182 -21.91 11.40 0.96
N LEU A 183 -21.30 10.26 1.27
CA LEU A 183 -20.28 9.64 0.43
C LEU A 183 -20.87 9.17 -0.90
N VAL A 184 -22.01 8.47 -0.90
CA VAL A 184 -22.70 7.99 -2.12
C VAL A 184 -23.02 9.12 -3.08
N ARG A 185 -23.55 10.26 -2.61
CA ARG A 185 -23.81 11.46 -3.45
C ARG A 185 -22.60 11.94 -4.22
N THR A 186 -21.43 11.61 -3.70
CA THR A 186 -20.17 12.11 -4.18
C THR A 186 -19.53 11.18 -5.20
N VAL A 187 -19.77 9.88 -5.08
CA VAL A 187 -19.09 8.84 -5.89
C VAL A 187 -20.02 8.17 -6.90
N VAL A 188 -21.30 8.53 -6.91
CA VAL A 188 -22.30 7.96 -7.81
C VAL A 188 -22.89 9.08 -8.67
N GLY A 189 -23.12 8.81 -9.95
CA GLY A 189 -23.78 9.76 -10.85
C GLY A 189 -25.14 10.24 -10.30
N PRO A 190 -25.56 11.48 -10.57
CA PRO A 190 -26.71 12.11 -9.88
C PRO A 190 -28.03 11.34 -10.01
N GLY A 191 -28.26 10.63 -11.12
CA GLY A 191 -29.45 9.80 -11.32
C GLY A 191 -29.47 8.50 -10.49
N ASP A 192 -28.29 7.95 -10.19
CA ASP A 192 -28.13 6.74 -9.39
C ASP A 192 -27.97 7.06 -7.90
N ALA A 193 -27.43 8.24 -7.57
CA ALA A 193 -27.28 8.75 -6.21
C ALA A 193 -28.62 8.84 -5.47
N ALA A 194 -29.65 9.46 -6.07
CA ALA A 194 -30.97 9.59 -5.45
C ALA A 194 -31.64 8.23 -5.19
N ARG A 195 -31.45 7.26 -6.11
CA ARG A 195 -31.96 5.89 -5.93
C ARG A 195 -31.21 5.16 -4.82
N MET A 196 -29.90 5.29 -4.77
CA MET A 196 -29.07 4.68 -3.73
C MET A 196 -29.33 5.31 -2.35
N GLU A 197 -29.63 6.60 -2.26
CA GLU A 197 -30.09 7.24 -1.03
C GLU A 197 -31.36 6.61 -0.48
N SER A 198 -32.34 6.32 -1.35
CA SER A 198 -33.56 5.63 -0.97
C SER A 198 -33.26 4.24 -0.40
N VAL A 199 -32.32 3.51 -1.01
CA VAL A 199 -31.86 2.20 -0.53
C VAL A 199 -31.21 2.30 0.85
N LEU A 200 -30.30 3.27 1.06
CA LEU A 200 -29.63 3.47 2.35
C LEU A 200 -30.59 3.91 3.45
N ARG A 201 -31.59 4.74 3.14
CA ARG A 201 -32.63 5.13 4.12
C ARG A 201 -33.57 3.98 4.47
N GLY A 202 -33.82 3.07 3.54
CA GLY A 202 -34.58 1.84 3.76
C GLY A 202 -33.78 0.70 4.40
N ALA A 203 -32.51 0.92 4.73
CA ALA A 203 -31.66 -0.10 5.34
C ALA A 203 -32.26 -0.62 6.65
N THR A 204 -32.13 -1.92 6.89
CA THR A 204 -32.56 -2.56 8.14
C THR A 204 -31.39 -3.31 8.76
N VAL A 205 -31.35 -3.41 10.09
CA VAL A 205 -30.33 -4.23 10.77
C VAL A 205 -30.85 -5.65 10.90
N GLU A 206 -30.20 -6.60 10.24
CA GLU A 206 -30.58 -8.02 10.29
C GLU A 206 -30.00 -8.72 11.51
N ARG A 207 -28.72 -8.44 11.79
CA ARG A 207 -27.96 -9.10 12.86
C ARG A 207 -27.01 -8.14 13.52
N VAL A 208 -26.80 -8.31 14.82
CA VAL A 208 -25.76 -7.62 15.59
C VAL A 208 -24.86 -8.68 16.21
N GLU A 209 -23.56 -8.53 16.05
CA GLU A 209 -22.56 -9.42 16.65
C GLU A 209 -21.45 -8.66 17.35
N VAL A 210 -20.75 -9.33 18.25
CA VAL A 210 -19.60 -8.79 18.96
C VAL A 210 -18.34 -9.30 18.29
N GLY A 211 -17.63 -8.40 17.61
CA GLY A 211 -16.30 -8.63 17.07
C GLY A 211 -15.23 -8.54 18.15
N ASP A 212 -13.96 -8.61 17.76
CA ASP A 212 -12.84 -8.63 18.72
C ASP A 212 -12.60 -7.27 19.40
N ASP A 213 -12.99 -6.19 18.73
CA ASP A 213 -12.70 -4.79 19.06
C ASP A 213 -13.93 -3.86 18.88
N ALA A 214 -15.02 -4.39 18.33
CA ALA A 214 -16.20 -3.59 17.95
C ALA A 214 -17.48 -4.42 17.98
N VAL A 215 -18.61 -3.73 18.21
CA VAL A 215 -19.93 -4.28 17.91
C VAL A 215 -20.22 -4.06 16.43
N VAL A 216 -20.62 -5.12 15.72
CA VAL A 216 -20.88 -5.08 14.27
C VAL A 216 -22.37 -5.26 14.02
N ALA A 217 -23.01 -4.22 13.50
CA ALA A 217 -24.37 -4.27 12.99
C ALA A 217 -24.34 -4.59 11.49
N HIS A 218 -25.04 -5.64 11.08
CA HIS A 218 -25.14 -6.08 9.69
C HIS A 218 -26.39 -5.44 9.07
N LEU A 219 -26.18 -4.39 8.30
CA LEU A 219 -27.25 -3.67 7.60
C LEU A 219 -27.58 -4.41 6.30
N VAL A 220 -28.84 -4.79 6.12
CA VAL A 220 -29.36 -5.32 4.87
C VAL A 220 -29.94 -4.19 4.04
N LEU A 221 -29.45 -4.11 2.81
CA LEU A 221 -29.83 -3.18 1.77
C LEU A 221 -30.51 -3.95 0.65
N GLU A 222 -31.72 -3.53 0.28
CA GLU A 222 -32.42 -4.07 -0.89
C GLU A 222 -31.96 -3.33 -2.14
N MET A 223 -31.07 -3.96 -2.91
CA MET A 223 -30.49 -3.33 -4.09
C MET A 223 -31.37 -3.53 -5.33
N PRO A 224 -31.63 -2.47 -6.11
CA PRO A 224 -32.20 -2.60 -7.45
C PRO A 224 -31.34 -3.52 -8.32
N ASP A 225 -31.98 -4.42 -9.09
CA ASP A 225 -31.31 -5.33 -10.03
C ASP A 225 -30.31 -4.64 -10.96
N ALA A 226 -30.62 -3.40 -11.37
CA ALA A 226 -29.77 -2.58 -12.23
C ALA A 226 -28.42 -2.23 -11.59
N PHE A 227 -28.34 -2.22 -10.26
CA PHE A 227 -27.10 -1.97 -9.52
C PHE A 227 -26.31 -3.26 -9.27
N VAL A 228 -26.98 -4.40 -9.17
CA VAL A 228 -26.36 -5.69 -8.86
C VAL A 228 -25.78 -6.33 -10.12
N ARG A 229 -26.48 -6.21 -11.25
CA ARG A 229 -25.98 -6.73 -12.52
C ARG A 229 -24.88 -5.82 -13.03
N ALA A 230 -23.68 -6.37 -13.22
CA ALA A 230 -22.62 -5.68 -13.94
C ALA A 230 -23.18 -5.25 -15.31
N ARG A 231 -23.08 -3.95 -15.60
CA ARG A 231 -23.55 -3.39 -16.89
C ARG A 231 -22.75 -4.12 -17.98
N PRO A 232 -23.40 -4.84 -18.92
CA PRO A 232 -22.69 -5.66 -19.89
C PRO A 232 -21.69 -4.76 -20.65
N PRO A 233 -20.44 -5.23 -20.87
CA PRO A 233 -19.51 -4.48 -21.70
C PRO A 233 -20.19 -4.22 -23.04
N ALA A 234 -20.18 -2.97 -23.49
CA ALA A 234 -20.81 -2.60 -24.75
C ALA A 234 -20.27 -3.53 -25.85
N PRO A 235 -21.15 -4.14 -26.68
CA PRO A 235 -20.72 -5.05 -27.73
C PRO A 235 -20.14 -4.24 -28.89
N ALA A 236 -18.91 -3.77 -28.74
CA ALA A 236 -18.08 -3.25 -29.82
C ALA A 236 -16.60 -3.22 -29.39
N ALA A 237 -15.70 -3.41 -30.35
CA ALA A 237 -14.35 -2.87 -30.25
C ALA A 237 -14.47 -1.34 -30.20
N GLU A 238 -14.59 -0.83 -28.98
CA GLU A 238 -14.70 0.59 -28.70
C GLU A 238 -13.47 1.31 -29.27
N ALA A 239 -13.68 2.48 -29.86
CA ALA A 239 -12.58 3.27 -30.41
C ALA A 239 -11.51 3.51 -29.33
N PRO A 240 -10.21 3.56 -29.71
CA PRO A 240 -9.14 4.01 -28.82
C PRO A 240 -9.54 5.32 -28.15
N LEU A 241 -9.15 5.50 -26.88
CA LEU A 241 -9.42 6.74 -26.13
C LEU A 241 -8.95 7.94 -26.94
N SER A 242 -9.82 8.93 -27.08
CA SER A 242 -9.45 10.24 -27.59
C SER A 242 -8.40 10.89 -26.68
N PRO A 243 -7.60 11.85 -27.18
CA PRO A 243 -6.64 12.58 -26.34
C PRO A 243 -7.29 13.21 -25.09
N ALA A 244 -8.50 13.75 -25.21
CA ALA A 244 -9.24 14.33 -24.09
C ALA A 244 -9.66 13.29 -23.04
N GLU A 245 -10.05 12.07 -23.46
CA GLU A 245 -10.35 10.98 -22.54
C GLU A 245 -9.07 10.49 -21.81
N LEU A 246 -7.94 10.42 -22.51
CA LEU A 246 -6.64 10.10 -21.90
C LEU A 246 -6.25 11.12 -20.84
N GLU A 247 -6.37 12.42 -21.12
CA GLU A 247 -6.12 13.49 -20.16
C GLU A 247 -7.06 13.44 -18.95
N ALA A 248 -8.32 13.03 -19.14
CA ALA A 248 -9.27 12.86 -18.04
C ALA A 248 -8.89 11.68 -17.14
N VAL A 249 -8.47 10.55 -17.73
CA VAL A 249 -7.97 9.38 -17.01
C VAL A 249 -6.69 9.72 -16.26
N GLU A 250 -5.75 10.42 -16.89
CA GLU A 250 -4.51 10.86 -16.24
C GLU A 250 -4.79 11.74 -15.02
N ARG A 251 -5.63 12.78 -15.17
CA ARG A 251 -6.04 13.64 -14.05
C ARG A 251 -6.74 12.87 -12.93
N ALA A 252 -7.51 11.83 -13.25
CA ALA A 252 -8.14 11.00 -12.23
C ALA A 252 -7.10 10.18 -11.44
N LEU A 253 -6.12 9.59 -12.13
CA LEU A 253 -5.02 8.84 -11.52
C LEU A 253 -4.08 9.74 -10.71
N GLU A 254 -3.84 10.98 -11.16
CA GLU A 254 -3.08 11.99 -10.42
C GLU A 254 -3.76 12.36 -9.10
N ARG A 255 -5.07 12.63 -9.13
CA ARG A 255 -5.85 12.91 -7.90
C ARG A 255 -5.85 11.73 -6.93
N TRP A 256 -5.97 10.51 -7.46
CA TRP A 256 -5.85 9.29 -6.66
C TRP A 256 -4.48 9.19 -5.97
N ASP A 257 -3.39 9.42 -6.71
CA ASP A 257 -2.06 9.35 -6.13
C ASP A 257 -1.82 10.45 -5.08
N ALA A 258 -2.25 11.68 -5.36
CA ALA A 258 -2.16 12.79 -4.40
C ALA A 258 -2.89 12.46 -3.09
N PHE A 259 -4.11 11.89 -3.18
CA PHE A 259 -4.84 11.39 -2.03
C PHE A 259 -4.07 10.33 -1.25
N LEU A 260 -3.48 9.34 -1.94
CA LEU A 260 -2.73 8.28 -1.27
C LEU A 260 -1.48 8.81 -0.58
N VAL A 261 -0.76 9.77 -1.19
CA VAL A 261 0.36 10.48 -0.55
C VAL A 261 -0.11 11.20 0.72
N PHE A 262 -1.23 11.92 0.65
CA PHE A 262 -1.81 12.60 1.82
C PHE A 262 -2.10 11.61 2.96
N VAL A 263 -2.76 10.49 2.66
CA VAL A 263 -3.08 9.44 3.65
C VAL A 263 -1.81 8.86 4.27
N VAL A 264 -0.85 8.44 3.44
CA VAL A 264 0.40 7.82 3.88
C VAL A 264 1.25 8.78 4.71
N LYS A 265 1.29 10.07 4.35
CA LYS A 265 2.02 11.10 5.09
C LYS A 265 1.40 11.34 6.47
N ASN A 266 0.08 11.55 6.55
CA ASN A 266 -0.60 11.79 7.82
C ASN A 266 -0.48 10.57 8.75
N LEU A 267 -0.71 9.36 8.24
CA LEU A 267 -0.55 8.13 9.02
C LEU A 267 0.88 7.89 9.47
N GLY A 268 1.88 8.15 8.63
CA GLY A 268 3.27 8.00 9.01
C GLY A 268 3.72 9.03 10.06
N LEU A 269 3.14 10.24 10.05
CA LEU A 269 3.37 11.25 11.08
C LEU A 269 2.74 10.83 12.42
N ASP A 270 1.51 10.33 12.39
CA ASP A 270 0.80 9.86 13.59
C ASP A 270 1.41 8.57 14.18
N ILE A 271 1.85 7.64 13.33
CA ILE A 271 2.35 6.33 13.73
C ILE A 271 3.89 6.31 13.60
N ALA A 272 4.57 6.65 14.69
CA ALA A 272 6.03 6.69 14.76
C ALA A 272 6.70 5.31 14.91
N ASP A 273 6.20 4.29 14.21
CA ASP A 273 6.79 2.94 14.16
C ASP A 273 7.51 2.72 12.81
N PRO A 274 8.82 2.41 12.80
CA PRO A 274 9.57 2.17 11.56
C PRO A 274 9.01 1.03 10.71
N GLY A 275 8.43 0.00 11.33
CA GLY A 275 7.81 -1.13 10.63
C GLY A 275 6.55 -0.71 9.88
N VAL A 276 5.64 0.00 10.56
CA VAL A 276 4.42 0.55 9.94
C VAL A 276 4.76 1.56 8.84
N ARG A 277 5.73 2.45 9.05
CA ARG A 277 6.18 3.39 8.01
C ARG A 277 6.72 2.67 6.78
N ALA A 278 7.46 1.58 6.95
CA ALA A 278 7.92 0.77 5.81
C ALA A 278 6.75 0.13 5.05
N GLU A 279 5.73 -0.39 5.74
CA GLU A 279 4.51 -0.93 5.12
C GLU A 279 3.73 0.16 4.36
N LEU A 280 3.58 1.37 4.92
CA LEU A 280 2.94 2.51 4.27
C LEU A 280 3.70 2.98 3.03
N LEU A 281 5.04 2.98 3.06
CA LEU A 281 5.86 3.24 1.89
C LEU A 281 5.66 2.16 0.82
N GLY A 282 5.62 0.90 1.23
CA GLY A 282 5.34 -0.23 0.35
C GLY A 282 4.01 -0.08 -0.37
N LEU A 283 2.96 0.28 0.37
CA LEU A 283 1.63 0.59 -0.17
C LEU A 283 1.66 1.69 -1.23
N LEU A 284 2.33 2.82 -0.95
CA LEU A 284 2.43 3.94 -1.88
C LEU A 284 3.16 3.53 -3.18
N ILE A 285 4.33 2.91 -3.02
CA ILE A 285 5.16 2.50 -4.15
C ILE A 285 4.45 1.44 -5.00
N GLU A 286 3.85 0.43 -4.39
CA GLU A 286 3.12 -0.61 -5.09
C GLU A 286 1.92 -0.06 -5.86
N SER A 287 1.13 0.84 -5.25
CA SER A 287 0.02 1.51 -5.95
C SER A 287 0.52 2.26 -7.18
N ARG A 288 1.66 2.95 -7.10
CA ARG A 288 2.25 3.66 -8.24
C ARG A 288 2.77 2.74 -9.35
N TYR A 289 3.33 1.58 -9.01
CA TYR A 289 3.68 0.59 -10.04
C TYR A 289 2.44 0.07 -10.77
N GLN A 290 1.31 -0.09 -10.08
CA GLN A 290 0.04 -0.49 -10.69
C GLN A 290 -0.56 0.60 -11.61
N LEU A 291 -0.18 1.87 -11.44
CA LEU A 291 -0.56 2.97 -12.35
C LEU A 291 0.12 2.86 -13.72
N LEU A 292 1.36 2.36 -13.79
CA LEU A 292 2.16 2.42 -15.03
C LEU A 292 1.50 1.69 -16.21
N PRO A 293 1.02 0.43 -16.08
CA PRO A 293 0.37 -0.26 -17.18
C PRO A 293 -0.94 0.40 -17.62
N VAL A 294 -1.64 1.09 -16.71
CA VAL A 294 -2.88 1.83 -17.03
C VAL A 294 -2.57 3.02 -17.93
N LEU A 295 -1.47 3.73 -17.66
CA LEU A 295 -1.08 4.92 -18.42
C LEU A 295 -0.38 4.58 -19.75
N THR A 296 0.29 3.44 -19.85
CA THR A 296 1.13 3.10 -21.03
C THR A 296 0.55 2.00 -21.93
N GLY A 297 -0.48 1.30 -21.49
CA GLY A 297 -1.13 0.23 -22.25
C GLY A 297 -2.41 0.68 -22.97
N PRO A 298 -2.87 -0.04 -24.02
CA PRO A 298 -4.23 0.12 -24.50
C PRO A 298 -5.16 -0.41 -23.41
N VAL A 299 -5.73 0.49 -22.60
CA VAL A 299 -6.70 0.12 -21.55
C VAL A 299 -7.88 -0.56 -22.24
N ARG A 300 -7.97 -1.89 -22.14
CA ARG A 300 -9.20 -2.60 -22.49
C ARG A 300 -10.24 -2.22 -21.44
N ARG A 301 -11.26 -1.44 -21.83
CA ARG A 301 -12.40 -1.07 -20.94
C ARG A 301 -13.09 -2.31 -20.33
N SER A 302 -12.89 -3.50 -20.90
CA SER A 302 -13.42 -4.78 -20.40
C SER A 302 -12.93 -5.21 -19.01
N ALA A 303 -11.95 -4.51 -18.40
CA ALA A 303 -11.49 -4.79 -17.04
C ALA A 303 -12.13 -3.89 -15.94
N GLY A 304 -12.99 -2.93 -16.31
CA GLY A 304 -13.58 -1.94 -15.40
C GLY A 304 -12.71 -0.70 -15.16
N ASP A 305 -13.22 0.28 -14.39
CA ASP A 305 -12.53 1.53 -14.05
C ASP A 305 -11.19 1.25 -13.31
N PRO A 306 -10.03 1.70 -13.84
CA PRO A 306 -8.75 1.49 -13.20
C PRO A 306 -8.62 2.17 -11.84
N VAL A 307 -9.20 3.36 -11.63
CA VAL A 307 -9.10 4.11 -10.36
C VAL A 307 -9.83 3.34 -9.26
N ARG A 308 -11.03 2.85 -9.55
CA ARG A 308 -11.80 1.97 -8.66
C ARG A 308 -10.99 0.74 -8.22
N ARG A 309 -10.32 0.03 -9.15
CA ARG A 309 -9.49 -1.15 -8.79
C ARG A 309 -8.34 -0.78 -7.86
N LEU A 310 -7.62 0.29 -8.18
CA LEU A 310 -6.49 0.79 -7.39
C LEU A 310 -6.93 1.16 -5.97
N PHE A 311 -8.09 1.81 -5.84
CA PHE A 311 -8.67 2.14 -4.54
C PHE A 311 -8.94 0.90 -3.71
N VAL A 312 -9.67 -0.09 -4.24
CA VAL A 312 -10.04 -1.29 -3.46
C VAL A 312 -8.79 -2.05 -3.00
N GLN A 313 -7.79 -2.17 -3.86
CA GLN A 313 -6.53 -2.85 -3.53
C GLN A 313 -5.73 -2.09 -2.46
N ALA A 314 -5.52 -0.79 -2.67
CA ALA A 314 -4.80 0.04 -1.72
C ALA A 314 -5.53 0.14 -0.37
N TRP A 315 -6.86 0.23 -0.40
CA TRP A 315 -7.69 0.30 0.79
C TRP A 315 -7.63 -0.99 1.61
N THR A 316 -7.72 -2.15 0.95
CA THR A 316 -7.59 -3.46 1.61
C THR A 316 -6.24 -3.55 2.33
N ARG A 317 -5.15 -3.16 1.65
CA ARG A 317 -3.82 -3.20 2.25
C ARG A 317 -3.67 -2.19 3.39
N LEU A 318 -4.23 -0.99 3.25
CA LEU A 318 -4.23 0.03 4.29
C LEU A 318 -4.96 -0.46 5.56
N HIS A 319 -6.10 -1.12 5.39
CA HIS A 319 -6.85 -1.73 6.48
C HIS A 319 -5.99 -2.73 7.26
N GLU A 320 -5.27 -3.62 6.59
CA GLU A 320 -4.37 -4.59 7.23
C GLU A 320 -3.25 -3.92 8.04
N ILE A 321 -2.66 -2.85 7.48
CA ILE A 321 -1.60 -2.08 8.13
C ILE A 321 -2.12 -1.45 9.42
N LEU A 322 -3.28 -0.79 9.36
CA LEU A 322 -3.87 -0.12 10.53
C LEU A 322 -4.39 -1.11 11.57
N ALA A 323 -4.99 -2.23 11.16
CA ALA A 323 -5.37 -3.30 12.08
C ALA A 323 -4.17 -3.89 12.82
N THR A 324 -3.02 -4.01 12.15
CA THR A 324 -1.77 -4.48 12.77
C THR A 324 -1.19 -3.43 13.73
N ALA A 325 -1.24 -2.14 13.35
CA ALA A 325 -0.81 -1.05 14.21
C ALA A 325 -1.67 -0.95 15.48
N ASP A 326 -2.99 -1.12 15.34
CA ASP A 326 -3.94 -1.10 16.46
C ASP A 326 -3.70 -2.23 17.46
N LYS A 327 -3.52 -3.47 16.95
CA LYS A 327 -3.16 -4.64 17.78
C LYS A 327 -1.87 -4.44 18.58
N ARG A 328 -0.95 -3.60 18.08
CA ARG A 328 0.30 -3.23 18.75
C ARG A 328 0.17 -2.00 19.67
N GLY A 329 -1.02 -1.41 19.76
CA GLY A 329 -1.29 -0.21 20.57
C GLY A 329 -0.65 1.06 20.01
N LEU A 330 -0.38 1.12 18.70
CA LEU A 330 0.36 2.22 18.07
C LEU A 330 -0.56 3.37 17.59
N LEU A 331 -1.87 3.19 17.64
CA LEU A 331 -2.85 4.20 17.22
C LEU A 331 -3.19 5.10 18.40
N GLY A 332 -2.84 6.39 18.29
CA GLY A 332 -3.18 7.40 19.30
C GLY A 332 -4.68 7.70 19.36
N ASP A 333 -5.24 8.23 18.26
CA ASP A 333 -6.67 8.53 18.14
C ASP A 333 -7.41 7.39 17.42
N ARG A 334 -7.65 6.29 18.14
CA ARG A 334 -8.30 5.08 17.62
C ARG A 334 -9.67 5.37 17.01
N ALA A 335 -10.46 6.25 17.65
CA ALA A 335 -11.77 6.62 17.18
C ALA A 335 -11.72 7.32 15.81
N ARG A 336 -10.76 8.24 15.59
CA ARG A 336 -10.52 8.86 14.27
C ARG A 336 -10.17 7.83 13.20
N PHE A 337 -9.22 6.93 13.48
CA PHE A 337 -8.83 5.91 12.49
C PHE A 337 -9.95 4.91 12.20
N ALA A 338 -10.72 4.51 13.21
CA ALA A 338 -11.88 3.64 13.03
C ALA A 338 -12.95 4.28 12.14
N ARG A 339 -13.26 5.57 12.33
CA ARG A 339 -14.19 6.31 11.43
C ARG A 339 -13.67 6.37 10.00
N PHE A 340 -12.39 6.70 9.82
CA PHE A 340 -11.75 6.75 8.51
C PHE A 340 -11.80 5.39 7.78
N ILE A 341 -11.43 4.30 8.46
CA ILE A 341 -11.45 2.95 7.89
C ILE A 341 -12.88 2.49 7.59
N ALA A 342 -13.83 2.70 8.50
CA ALA A 342 -15.22 2.31 8.31
C ALA A 342 -15.84 2.98 7.08
N ALA A 343 -15.53 4.26 6.83
CA ALA A 343 -16.03 4.99 5.67
C ALA A 343 -15.59 4.36 4.35
N GLY A 344 -14.31 4.00 4.19
CA GLY A 344 -13.84 3.36 2.96
C GLY A 344 -14.16 1.86 2.88
N ASP A 345 -14.26 1.15 4.01
CA ASP A 345 -14.74 -0.23 4.04
C ASP A 345 -16.16 -0.32 3.48
N ALA A 346 -17.00 0.66 3.83
CA ALA A 346 -18.34 0.73 3.31
C ALA A 346 -18.39 1.02 1.80
N LEU A 347 -17.52 1.92 1.31
CA LEU A 347 -17.37 2.15 -0.13
C LEU A 347 -16.90 0.87 -0.86
N ALA A 348 -15.91 0.17 -0.33
CA ALA A 348 -15.42 -1.08 -0.89
C ALA A 348 -16.45 -2.23 -0.82
N ALA A 349 -17.33 -2.24 0.17
CA ALA A 349 -18.43 -3.19 0.29
C ALA A 349 -19.56 -2.88 -0.71
N LEU A 350 -19.96 -1.61 -0.83
CA LEU A 350 -20.92 -1.16 -1.84
C LEU A 350 -20.43 -1.49 -3.25
N ASP A 351 -19.15 -1.26 -3.52
CA ASP A 351 -18.51 -1.53 -4.80
C ASP A 351 -18.60 -3.00 -5.22
N ARG A 352 -18.34 -3.92 -4.29
CA ARG A 352 -18.44 -5.37 -4.51
C ARG A 352 -19.88 -5.83 -4.71
N ALA A 353 -20.80 -5.23 -3.97
CA ALA A 353 -22.18 -5.68 -3.90
C ALA A 353 -23.09 -5.08 -4.98
N ALA A 354 -22.71 -3.91 -5.51
CA ALA A 354 -23.45 -3.17 -6.52
C ALA A 354 -22.55 -2.75 -7.71
N PRO A 355 -21.96 -3.70 -8.46
CA PRO A 355 -21.02 -3.38 -9.53
C PRO A 355 -21.62 -2.56 -10.69
N GLY A 356 -22.94 -2.63 -10.88
CA GLY A 356 -23.71 -1.85 -11.86
C GLY A 356 -24.06 -0.42 -11.43
N LEU A 357 -23.80 -0.06 -10.16
CA LEU A 357 -23.96 1.31 -9.63
C LEU A 357 -22.96 2.29 -10.24
N GLY A 358 -21.84 1.78 -10.78
CA GLY A 358 -20.82 2.60 -11.42
C GLY A 358 -20.21 3.61 -10.47
N ILE A 359 -19.79 3.16 -9.28
CA ILE A 359 -19.07 4.01 -8.31
C ILE A 359 -17.81 4.55 -8.99
N GLU A 360 -17.80 5.87 -9.21
CA GLU A 360 -16.65 6.63 -9.68
C GLU A 360 -16.07 7.37 -8.49
N ILE A 361 -14.78 7.15 -8.22
CA ILE A 361 -14.11 7.80 -7.11
C ILE A 361 -13.88 9.27 -7.50
N SER A 362 -14.79 10.14 -7.07
CA SER A 362 -14.71 11.55 -7.39
C SER A 362 -13.74 12.31 -6.48
N ALA A 363 -13.30 13.47 -6.96
CA ALA A 363 -12.41 14.36 -6.22
C ALA A 363 -13.01 14.78 -4.87
N ASP A 364 -14.30 15.11 -4.82
CA ASP A 364 -14.94 15.52 -3.58
C ASP A 364 -15.06 14.36 -2.58
N GLY A 365 -15.12 13.11 -3.07
CA GLY A 365 -15.23 11.91 -2.24
C GLY A 365 -13.91 11.64 -1.54
N LEU A 366 -12.82 11.72 -2.29
CA LEU A 366 -11.46 11.63 -1.75
C LEU A 366 -11.18 12.76 -0.74
N ARG A 367 -11.62 14.00 -1.01
CA ARG A 367 -11.49 15.11 -0.03
C ARG A 367 -12.28 14.87 1.25
N ARG A 368 -13.49 14.32 1.15
CA ARG A 368 -14.30 13.96 2.34
C ARG A 368 -13.62 12.87 3.16
N LEU A 369 -13.12 11.80 2.52
CA LEU A 369 -12.37 10.75 3.20
C LEU A 369 -11.09 11.29 3.87
N ALA A 370 -10.34 12.14 3.18
CA ALA A 370 -9.13 12.77 3.72
C ALA A 370 -9.41 13.61 4.97
N ARG A 371 -10.56 14.32 5.03
CA ARG A 371 -10.98 15.10 6.20
C ARG A 371 -11.36 14.25 7.41
N LEU A 372 -11.80 13.00 7.21
CA LEU A 372 -12.01 12.07 8.33
C LEU A 372 -10.68 11.67 8.99
N LEU A 373 -9.63 11.54 8.18
CA LEU A 373 -8.28 11.21 8.67
C LEU A 373 -7.60 12.39 9.34
N ALA A 374 -7.63 13.57 8.70
CA ALA A 374 -6.93 14.77 9.15
C ALA A 374 -7.83 16.00 9.04
N PRO A 375 -8.78 16.19 9.98
CA PRO A 375 -9.79 17.26 9.91
C PRO A 375 -9.20 18.67 10.02
N SER A 376 -8.03 18.80 10.63
CA SER A 376 -7.31 20.08 10.82
C SER A 376 -6.31 20.38 9.70
N ALA A 377 -6.17 19.53 8.69
CA ALA A 377 -5.25 19.77 7.58
C ALA A 377 -5.77 20.92 6.70
N ALA A 378 -4.91 21.92 6.47
CA ALA A 378 -5.23 23.07 5.62
C ALA A 378 -4.87 22.85 4.13
N GLU A 379 -4.05 21.84 3.83
CA GLU A 379 -3.65 21.50 2.46
C GLU A 379 -4.78 20.81 1.68
N ASP A 380 -4.85 21.04 0.35
CA ASP A 380 -5.75 20.25 -0.50
C ASP A 380 -5.18 18.83 -0.64
N PRO A 381 -5.85 17.79 -0.14
CA PRO A 381 -5.36 16.41 -0.18
C PRO A 381 -5.23 15.86 -1.61
N LEU A 382 -5.76 16.57 -2.62
CA LEU A 382 -5.67 16.18 -4.03
C LEU A 382 -4.69 17.02 -4.85
N ARG A 383 -3.92 17.91 -4.22
CA ARG A 383 -2.91 18.69 -4.92
C ARG A 383 -1.79 17.78 -5.41
N TYR A 384 -1.75 17.57 -6.72
CA TYR A 384 -0.64 16.89 -7.39
C TYR A 384 0.53 17.86 -7.54
N SER A 385 1.73 17.46 -7.13
CA SER A 385 2.97 18.22 -7.34
C SER A 385 4.14 17.27 -7.64
N ASP A 386 5.00 17.70 -8.56
CA ASP A 386 6.27 17.04 -8.89
C ASP A 386 7.44 17.57 -8.03
N ASP A 387 7.19 18.55 -7.17
CA ASP A 387 8.19 19.10 -6.25
C ASP A 387 8.65 18.04 -5.24
N VAL A 388 9.90 18.16 -4.80
CA VAL A 388 10.42 17.33 -3.70
C VAL A 388 9.72 17.72 -2.40
N ASP A 389 9.15 16.75 -1.69
CA ASP A 389 8.57 16.92 -0.35
C ASP A 389 9.61 16.47 0.70
N PRO A 390 10.23 17.40 1.45
CA PRO A 390 11.21 17.05 2.49
C PRO A 390 10.62 16.20 3.61
N GLY A 391 9.34 16.41 3.93
CA GLY A 391 8.61 15.63 4.92
C GLY A 391 8.44 14.18 4.47
N LEU A 392 8.15 13.94 3.20
CA LEU A 392 8.06 12.60 2.63
C LEU A 392 9.41 11.87 2.67
N ARG A 393 10.50 12.56 2.30
CA ARG A 393 11.87 12.00 2.39
C ARG A 393 12.23 11.62 3.83
N ALA A 394 12.04 12.55 4.76
CA ALA A 394 12.35 12.34 6.17
C ALA A 394 11.51 11.21 6.79
N LEU A 395 10.21 11.18 6.48
CA LEU A 395 9.27 10.19 7.01
C LEU A 395 9.68 8.75 6.67
N PHE A 396 10.24 8.54 5.47
CA PHE A 396 10.63 7.23 4.96
C PHE A 396 12.14 6.96 5.00
N GLY A 397 12.88 7.76 5.79
CA GLY A 397 14.29 7.52 6.06
C GLY A 397 15.21 7.73 4.85
N LEU A 398 14.76 8.49 3.86
CA LEU A 398 15.63 9.01 2.81
C LEU A 398 16.39 10.23 3.34
N PRO A 399 17.66 10.43 2.94
CA PRO A 399 18.41 11.60 3.37
C PRO A 399 17.77 12.88 2.83
N PRO A 400 18.10 14.07 3.37
CA PRO A 400 17.70 15.32 2.75
C PRO A 400 18.13 15.42 1.28
N GLU A 401 17.43 16.30 0.56
CA GLU A 401 17.74 16.62 -0.83
C GLU A 401 19.22 17.03 -0.97
N THR A 402 19.82 16.72 -2.12
CA THR A 402 21.26 16.91 -2.32
C THR A 402 21.63 18.35 -2.63
N ASP A 403 22.67 18.86 -1.96
CA ASP A 403 23.31 20.14 -2.27
C ASP A 403 24.22 20.08 -3.50
N LEU A 404 24.31 18.91 -4.17
CA LEU A 404 25.03 18.76 -5.43
C LEU A 404 24.54 19.85 -6.40
N PRO A 405 25.42 20.70 -6.96
CA PRO A 405 25.01 21.70 -7.92
C PRO A 405 24.44 21.03 -9.19
N PRO A 406 23.40 21.61 -9.80
CA PRO A 406 22.88 21.10 -11.07
C PRO A 406 23.96 21.17 -12.15
N ALA A 407 23.91 20.23 -13.09
CA ALA A 407 24.76 20.27 -14.26
C ALA A 407 24.47 21.56 -15.06
N PRO A 408 25.48 22.17 -15.70
CA PRO A 408 25.26 23.36 -16.52
C PRO A 408 24.22 23.09 -17.61
N ALA A 409 23.29 24.04 -17.80
CA ALA A 409 22.41 24.03 -18.95
C ALA A 409 23.24 24.17 -20.24
N SER A 410 22.81 23.55 -21.33
CA SER A 410 23.42 23.78 -22.64
C SER A 410 23.36 25.28 -22.98
N PRO A 411 24.40 25.87 -23.59
CA PRO A 411 24.23 27.14 -24.29
C PRO A 411 23.08 26.98 -25.31
N PRO A 412 22.23 28.00 -25.52
CA PRO A 412 21.24 27.94 -26.60
C PRO A 412 21.98 27.65 -27.91
N GLY A 413 21.60 26.56 -28.58
CA GLY A 413 22.16 26.19 -29.88
C GLY A 413 21.93 27.30 -30.90
N PRO A 414 22.74 27.39 -31.98
CA PRO A 414 22.59 28.43 -32.98
C PRO A 414 21.19 28.36 -33.61
N THR A 415 20.36 29.35 -33.31
CA THR A 415 19.16 29.66 -34.08
C THR A 415 19.58 30.07 -35.50
N ALA A 416 18.98 29.40 -36.48
CA ALA A 416 19.00 29.65 -37.92
C ALA A 416 20.22 29.10 -38.72
N PRO A 417 19.97 28.44 -39.87
CA PRO A 417 21.02 28.12 -40.83
C PRO A 417 21.46 29.41 -41.56
N PRO A 418 22.75 29.75 -41.62
CA PRO A 418 23.23 30.72 -42.61
C PRO A 418 23.18 30.08 -44.00
N SER A 419 22.74 30.88 -44.97
CA SER A 419 22.64 30.54 -46.39
C SER A 419 23.96 29.97 -46.97
N PRO A 420 23.91 29.18 -48.06
CA PRO A 420 25.08 28.46 -48.55
C PRO A 420 26.06 29.40 -49.26
N GLY A 421 27.09 29.83 -48.53
CA GLY A 421 28.29 30.45 -49.08
C GLY A 421 29.43 29.45 -49.17
N ARG A 422 29.96 29.24 -50.38
CA ARG A 422 31.17 28.45 -50.65
C ARG A 422 32.37 29.00 -49.89
N GLY A 423 33.18 28.12 -49.29
CA GLY A 423 34.58 28.43 -49.00
C GLY A 423 35.15 27.78 -47.73
N SER A 424 36.17 26.94 -47.95
CA SER A 424 37.29 26.60 -47.04
C SER A 424 37.01 26.03 -45.64
N GLY A 425 37.36 24.75 -45.49
CA GLY A 425 38.37 24.27 -44.54
C GLY A 425 38.28 24.68 -43.06
N LEU A 426 38.11 23.66 -42.20
CA LEU A 426 38.47 23.64 -40.77
C LEU A 426 37.81 24.69 -39.87
N SER A 427 36.77 24.27 -39.14
CA SER A 427 36.54 24.77 -37.77
C SER A 427 35.75 23.77 -36.91
N TRP A 428 36.39 22.66 -36.53
CA TRP A 428 36.05 22.01 -35.26
C TRP A 428 36.60 22.94 -34.16
N ARG A 429 35.83 23.97 -33.80
CA ARG A 429 36.21 24.78 -32.63
C ARG A 429 36.04 23.90 -31.41
N LEU A 430 37.17 23.52 -30.82
CA LEU A 430 37.30 23.12 -29.42
C LEU A 430 36.31 23.94 -28.58
N VAL A 431 35.37 23.24 -27.94
CA VAL A 431 34.75 23.78 -26.73
C VAL A 431 35.86 23.77 -25.69
N VAL A 432 36.58 24.89 -25.62
CA VAL A 432 37.43 25.20 -24.47
C VAL A 432 36.46 25.38 -23.31
N TYR A 433 36.35 24.37 -22.45
CA TYR A 433 35.87 24.59 -21.09
C TYR A 433 36.82 25.62 -20.49
N THR A 434 36.37 26.87 -20.35
CA THR A 434 37.11 27.86 -19.58
C THR A 434 37.35 27.31 -18.19
N ALA A 435 38.59 27.44 -17.72
CA ALA A 435 39.10 26.89 -16.47
C ALA A 435 38.03 26.93 -15.37
N VAL A 436 37.67 25.71 -14.97
CA VAL A 436 36.73 25.42 -13.89
C VAL A 436 37.33 26.00 -12.61
N ASP A 437 36.52 26.74 -11.86
CA ASP A 437 36.81 27.06 -10.47
C ASP A 437 37.10 25.74 -9.74
N GLU A 438 38.34 25.49 -9.31
CA GLU A 438 38.79 24.19 -8.76
C GLU A 438 38.13 23.82 -7.41
N ALA A 439 37.16 24.59 -6.94
CA ALA A 439 36.55 24.51 -5.62
C ALA A 439 35.47 23.42 -5.46
N GLY A 440 35.19 22.58 -6.47
CA GLY A 440 34.16 21.54 -6.41
C GLY A 440 34.66 20.17 -5.94
N ASP A 441 33.84 19.43 -5.18
CA ASP A 441 34.12 18.03 -4.82
C ASP A 441 34.25 17.12 -6.07
N GLU A 442 34.90 15.96 -5.92
CA GLU A 442 35.18 15.05 -7.04
C GLU A 442 33.90 14.65 -7.81
N LEU A 443 32.80 14.41 -7.09
CA LEU A 443 31.53 14.01 -7.68
C LEU A 443 30.93 15.13 -8.56
N SER A 444 31.02 16.39 -8.13
CA SER A 444 30.56 17.55 -8.90
C SER A 444 31.34 17.69 -10.20
N ARG A 445 32.66 17.51 -10.17
CA ARG A 445 33.51 17.55 -11.37
C ARG A 445 33.18 16.42 -12.35
N LEU A 446 32.94 15.21 -11.85
CA LEU A 446 32.51 14.07 -12.69
C LEU A 446 31.12 14.33 -13.30
N ASN A 447 30.18 14.89 -12.54
CA ASN A 447 28.85 15.23 -13.04
C ASN A 447 28.92 16.24 -14.19
N GLN A 448 29.72 17.29 -14.04
CA GLN A 448 29.95 18.30 -15.08
C GLN A 448 30.60 17.69 -16.34
N ARG A 449 31.61 16.83 -16.17
CA ARG A 449 32.27 16.16 -17.29
C ARG A 449 31.33 15.23 -18.06
N LEU A 450 30.39 14.58 -17.37
CA LEU A 450 29.40 13.69 -17.97
C LEU A 450 28.18 14.42 -18.54
N ALA A 451 28.07 15.74 -18.35
CA ALA A 451 26.92 16.51 -18.81
C ALA A 451 26.77 16.41 -20.33
N ARG A 452 25.62 15.89 -20.78
CA ARG A 452 25.28 15.68 -22.20
C ARG A 452 26.30 14.84 -22.98
N TRP A 453 27.11 14.00 -22.32
CA TRP A 453 28.10 13.18 -23.01
C TRP A 453 27.46 11.91 -23.59
N VAL A 454 27.47 11.79 -24.91
CA VAL A 454 27.17 10.56 -25.66
C VAL A 454 28.47 10.10 -26.33
N PRO A 455 29.15 9.05 -25.83
CA PRO A 455 30.50 8.71 -26.27
C PRO A 455 30.52 8.14 -27.69
N THR A 456 31.53 8.52 -28.47
CA THR A 456 31.95 7.82 -29.69
C THR A 456 32.82 6.61 -29.35
N GLU A 457 33.07 5.73 -30.32
CA GLU A 457 33.85 4.49 -30.10
C GLU A 457 35.25 4.76 -29.52
N GLY A 458 35.93 5.80 -29.97
CA GLY A 458 37.25 6.20 -29.45
C GLY A 458 37.22 6.80 -28.05
N GLU A 459 36.06 7.31 -27.60
CA GLU A 459 35.87 7.94 -26.28
C GLU A 459 35.39 6.94 -25.22
N LEU A 460 34.99 5.73 -25.62
CA LEU A 460 34.45 4.71 -24.71
C LEU A 460 35.36 4.39 -23.51
N PRO A 461 36.70 4.24 -23.65
CA PRO A 461 37.55 3.97 -22.50
C PRO A 461 37.50 5.08 -21.43
N ASP A 462 37.51 6.34 -21.87
CA ASP A 462 37.49 7.51 -20.98
C ASP A 462 36.10 7.72 -20.35
N PHE A 463 35.04 7.54 -21.15
CA PHE A 463 33.67 7.55 -20.66
C PHE A 463 33.46 6.46 -19.59
N GLN A 464 33.91 5.24 -19.86
CA GLN A 464 33.76 4.11 -18.94
C GLN A 464 34.52 4.35 -17.63
N ALA A 465 35.74 4.88 -17.69
CA ALA A 465 36.49 5.24 -16.48
C ALA A 465 35.79 6.34 -15.66
N THR A 466 35.31 7.38 -16.34
CA THR A 466 34.62 8.51 -15.70
C THR A 466 33.30 8.09 -15.06
N MET A 467 32.47 7.34 -15.79
CA MET A 467 31.18 6.84 -15.29
C MET A 467 31.37 5.81 -14.18
N GLY A 468 32.34 4.90 -14.33
CA GLY A 468 32.66 3.90 -13.31
C GLY A 468 33.05 4.56 -11.98
N ARG A 469 33.89 5.60 -12.02
CA ARG A 469 34.27 6.36 -10.82
C ARG A 469 33.09 7.09 -10.19
N LEU A 470 32.20 7.68 -11.00
CA LEU A 470 30.97 8.31 -10.49
C LEU A 470 30.08 7.30 -9.77
N LEU A 471 29.85 6.12 -10.35
CA LEU A 471 29.02 5.06 -9.76
C LEU A 471 29.64 4.51 -8.45
N GLU A 472 30.96 4.35 -8.41
CA GLU A 472 31.70 3.95 -7.21
C GLU A 472 31.50 4.96 -6.07
N LEU A 473 31.81 6.24 -6.31
CA LEU A 473 31.66 7.31 -5.33
C LEU A 473 30.22 7.46 -4.84
N THR A 474 29.27 7.30 -5.75
CA THR A 474 27.83 7.35 -5.44
C THR A 474 27.41 6.21 -4.51
N GLY A 475 27.78 4.96 -4.84
CA GLY A 475 27.47 3.80 -4.03
C GLY A 475 28.07 3.89 -2.62
N ASP A 476 29.34 4.31 -2.52
CA ASP A 476 30.01 4.54 -1.25
C ASP A 476 29.38 5.70 -0.45
N GLY A 477 29.01 6.78 -1.13
CA GLY A 477 28.36 7.93 -0.51
C GLY A 477 27.02 7.59 0.12
N VAL A 478 26.23 6.74 -0.54
CA VAL A 478 24.95 6.24 -0.02
C VAL A 478 25.16 5.28 1.15
N LEU A 479 26.12 4.36 1.06
CA LEU A 479 26.45 3.42 2.15
C LEU A 479 26.92 4.11 3.43
N ARG A 480 27.74 5.17 3.33
CA ARG A 480 28.27 5.88 4.52
C ARG A 480 27.18 6.51 5.40
N ARG A 481 25.97 6.68 4.90
CA ARG A 481 24.85 7.32 5.60
C ARG A 481 23.98 6.36 6.39
N VAL A 482 24.21 5.05 6.26
CA VAL A 482 23.42 4.03 6.92
C VAL A 482 24.31 3.02 7.61
N ASP A 483 23.79 2.42 8.68
CA ASP A 483 24.38 1.22 9.26
C ASP A 483 23.83 -0.01 8.53
N LEU A 484 24.64 -0.61 7.66
CA LEU A 484 24.31 -1.81 6.91
C LEU A 484 25.31 -2.91 7.31
N GLU A 485 24.81 -4.12 7.62
CA GLU A 485 25.69 -5.22 8.00
C GLU A 485 26.78 -5.46 6.95
N ALA A 486 28.01 -5.68 7.41
CA ALA A 486 29.20 -5.77 6.55
C ALA A 486 29.05 -6.74 5.38
N ARG A 487 28.33 -7.85 5.57
CA ARG A 487 28.07 -8.86 4.53
C ARG A 487 27.24 -8.35 3.35
N TYR A 488 26.49 -7.25 3.50
CA TYR A 488 25.68 -6.65 2.43
C TYR A 488 26.37 -5.42 1.79
N ALA A 489 27.33 -4.80 2.47
CA ALA A 489 28.01 -3.60 1.97
C ALA A 489 28.82 -3.86 0.68
N GLY A 490 29.60 -4.95 0.63
CA GLY A 490 30.30 -5.37 -0.59
C GLY A 490 29.33 -5.67 -1.75
N PRO A 491 28.34 -6.56 -1.56
CA PRO A 491 27.32 -6.83 -2.56
C PRO A 491 26.57 -5.59 -3.08
N PHE A 492 26.31 -4.60 -2.22
CA PHE A 492 25.65 -3.36 -2.61
C PHE A 492 26.53 -2.49 -3.52
N ARG A 493 27.84 -2.41 -3.26
CA ARG A 493 28.78 -1.69 -4.14
C ARG A 493 28.79 -2.26 -5.56
N THR A 494 28.62 -3.56 -5.71
CA THR A 494 28.48 -4.22 -7.02
C THR A 494 27.09 -4.00 -7.62
N LEU A 495 26.05 -3.92 -6.79
CA LEU A 495 24.66 -3.78 -7.23
C LEU A 495 24.45 -2.48 -8.01
N VAL A 496 24.97 -1.35 -7.54
CA VAL A 496 24.80 -0.03 -8.18
C VAL A 496 25.27 -0.03 -9.66
N PRO A 497 26.53 -0.36 -9.98
CA PRO A 497 26.99 -0.41 -11.37
C PRO A 497 26.34 -1.53 -12.19
N ALA A 498 25.96 -2.66 -11.57
CA ALA A 498 25.23 -3.73 -12.27
C ALA A 498 23.84 -3.26 -12.72
N THR A 499 23.11 -2.53 -11.85
CA THR A 499 21.82 -1.93 -12.17
C THR A 499 21.97 -0.88 -13.28
N ALA A 500 22.93 0.04 -13.18
CA ALA A 500 23.18 1.02 -14.24
C ALA A 500 23.48 0.35 -15.60
N LEU A 501 24.22 -0.77 -15.58
CA LEU A 501 24.57 -1.51 -16.79
C LEU A 501 23.33 -2.17 -17.41
N GLN A 502 22.49 -2.79 -16.57
CA GLN A 502 21.26 -3.43 -16.99
C GLN A 502 20.20 -2.42 -17.49
N GLU A 503 20.05 -1.28 -16.83
CA GLU A 503 18.98 -0.33 -17.11
C GLU A 503 19.28 0.58 -18.31
N SER A 504 20.53 0.99 -18.49
CA SER A 504 20.87 2.00 -19.51
C SER A 504 22.18 1.76 -20.26
N CYS A 505 22.86 0.63 -20.02
CA CYS A 505 24.23 0.43 -20.46
C CYS A 505 25.17 1.55 -20.00
N TRP A 506 25.04 2.02 -18.75
CA TRP A 506 25.82 3.15 -18.21
C TRP A 506 25.62 4.47 -18.96
N GLN A 507 24.50 4.67 -19.66
CA GLN A 507 24.25 5.90 -20.42
C GLN A 507 23.14 6.74 -19.78
N GLN A 508 23.42 8.01 -19.52
CA GLN A 508 22.40 9.00 -19.13
C GLN A 508 21.71 9.57 -20.37
N PHE A 509 22.47 9.78 -21.44
CA PHE A 509 22.06 10.52 -22.64
C PHE A 509 22.06 9.64 -23.88
N GLU A 510 21.26 10.04 -24.86
CA GLU A 510 21.22 9.45 -26.19
C GLU A 510 21.12 10.55 -27.25
N ARG A 511 21.61 10.25 -28.46
CA ARG A 511 21.43 11.13 -29.61
C ARG A 511 20.15 10.74 -30.33
N LYS A 512 19.20 11.68 -30.43
CA LYS A 512 18.00 11.58 -31.27
C LYS A 512 18.08 12.66 -32.33
N GLU A 513 18.18 12.22 -33.58
CA GLU A 513 18.43 13.12 -34.72
C GLU A 513 19.69 13.95 -34.45
N ASP A 514 19.60 15.28 -34.58
CA ASP A 514 20.72 16.20 -34.32
C ASP A 514 20.74 16.73 -32.87
N THR A 515 19.96 16.13 -31.96
CA THR A 515 19.86 16.58 -30.56
C THR A 515 20.33 15.53 -29.56
N ILE A 516 21.00 15.97 -28.51
CA ILE A 516 21.31 15.14 -27.34
C ILE A 516 20.17 15.30 -26.35
N THR A 517 19.56 14.18 -25.97
CA THR A 517 18.50 14.12 -24.96
C THR A 517 18.82 13.08 -23.91
N TYR A 518 18.05 13.04 -22.83
CA TYR A 518 18.16 12.00 -21.82
C TYR A 518 17.49 10.70 -22.27
N ARG A 519 18.01 9.56 -21.81
CA ARG A 519 17.37 8.27 -22.04
C ARG A 519 16.05 8.20 -21.29
N ALA A 520 15.00 7.79 -21.97
CA ALA A 520 13.68 7.63 -21.38
C ALA A 520 13.02 6.32 -21.85
N SER A 521 12.39 5.60 -20.93
CA SER A 521 11.57 4.44 -21.26
C SER A 521 10.14 4.87 -21.61
N PRO A 522 9.41 4.07 -22.41
CA PRO A 522 7.98 4.30 -22.66
C PRO A 522 7.15 4.38 -21.37
N GLN A 523 7.59 3.73 -20.28
CA GLN A 523 6.92 3.69 -18.99
C GLN A 523 7.24 4.91 -18.09
N GLY A 524 8.07 5.85 -18.56
CA GLY A 524 8.39 7.09 -17.85
C GLY A 524 9.62 7.01 -16.93
N SER A 525 10.43 5.96 -17.03
CA SER A 525 11.76 5.89 -16.41
C SER A 525 12.76 6.76 -17.16
N VAL A 526 13.69 7.41 -16.45
CA VAL A 526 14.67 8.33 -17.06
C VAL A 526 16.11 8.11 -16.58
N GLY A 527 17.06 8.41 -17.46
CA GLY A 527 18.49 8.52 -17.16
C GLY A 527 19.24 7.19 -16.90
N LEU A 528 20.41 7.31 -16.27
CA LEU A 528 21.40 6.27 -16.03
C LEU A 528 20.85 5.04 -15.29
N MET A 529 20.05 5.27 -14.26
CA MET A 529 19.46 4.25 -13.40
C MET A 529 18.00 3.97 -13.75
N GLN A 530 17.46 4.59 -14.81
CA GLN A 530 16.06 4.46 -15.24
C GLN A 530 15.05 4.66 -14.08
N VAL A 531 15.25 5.71 -13.28
CA VAL A 531 14.34 6.04 -12.16
C VAL A 531 12.99 6.50 -12.73
N ASN A 532 11.90 5.86 -12.28
CA ASN A 532 10.55 6.21 -12.73
C ASN A 532 10.02 7.49 -12.06
N ARG A 533 9.77 8.52 -12.86
CA ARG A 533 9.32 9.84 -12.40
C ARG A 533 7.97 9.83 -11.67
N ARG A 534 7.07 8.91 -12.02
CA ARG A 534 5.75 8.80 -11.38
C ARG A 534 5.83 7.99 -10.09
N VAL A 535 6.54 6.87 -10.11
CA VAL A 535 6.73 6.03 -8.91
C VAL A 535 7.41 6.80 -7.78
N TRP A 536 8.40 7.61 -8.11
CA TRP A 536 9.19 8.35 -7.12
C TRP A 536 8.86 9.84 -7.02
N ARG A 537 7.69 10.25 -7.52
CA ARG A 537 7.21 11.64 -7.38
C ARG A 537 7.16 12.07 -5.92
N GLY A 538 7.59 13.28 -5.62
CA GLY A 538 7.66 13.81 -4.26
C GLY A 538 8.92 13.39 -3.50
N PHE A 539 9.64 12.38 -3.97
CA PHE A 539 10.92 11.96 -3.39
C PHE A 539 12.11 12.59 -4.10
N TYR A 540 12.10 12.68 -5.43
CA TYR A 540 13.22 13.21 -6.22
C TYR A 540 12.76 14.26 -7.23
N HIS A 541 13.65 15.19 -7.53
CA HIS A 541 13.44 16.27 -8.48
C HIS A 541 13.47 15.73 -9.92
N VAL A 542 12.35 15.81 -10.63
CA VAL A 542 12.17 15.18 -11.94
C VAL A 542 13.16 15.71 -12.99
N GLU A 543 13.36 17.03 -13.07
CA GLU A 543 14.30 17.62 -14.04
C GLU A 543 15.75 17.18 -13.79
N ARG A 544 16.16 17.07 -12.51
CA ARG A 544 17.50 16.61 -12.16
C ARG A 544 17.68 15.13 -12.46
N LEU A 545 16.66 14.29 -12.27
CA LEU A 545 16.71 12.89 -12.74
C LEU A 545 16.98 12.80 -14.25
N GLN A 546 16.45 13.74 -15.03
CA GLN A 546 16.64 13.78 -16.49
C GLN A 546 18.02 14.27 -16.89
N TRP A 547 18.53 15.31 -16.23
CA TRP A 547 19.65 16.07 -16.77
C TRP A 547 20.95 16.01 -15.94
N ASP A 548 20.90 15.54 -14.69
CA ASP A 548 22.06 15.38 -13.82
C ASP A 548 22.43 13.89 -13.66
N THR A 549 23.55 13.48 -14.25
CA THR A 549 24.03 12.09 -14.20
C THR A 549 24.29 11.63 -12.76
N ALA A 550 24.98 12.43 -11.95
CA ALA A 550 25.25 12.10 -10.55
C ALA A 550 23.98 12.09 -9.68
N TYR A 551 23.02 12.96 -9.98
CA TYR A 551 21.73 12.97 -9.29
C TYR A 551 20.95 11.69 -9.57
N ASN A 552 20.85 11.30 -10.85
CA ASN A 552 20.17 10.08 -11.26
C ASN A 552 20.83 8.83 -10.67
N ALA A 553 22.18 8.76 -10.71
CA ALA A 553 22.96 7.71 -10.07
C ALA A 553 22.63 7.60 -8.57
N ARG A 554 22.64 8.74 -7.86
CA ARG A 554 22.37 8.80 -6.43
C ARG A 554 20.95 8.38 -6.10
N ALA A 555 19.96 8.89 -6.84
CA ALA A 555 18.56 8.50 -6.65
C ALA A 555 18.39 6.98 -6.83
N GLY A 556 18.93 6.40 -7.90
CA GLY A 556 18.90 4.95 -8.13
C GLY A 556 19.59 4.16 -7.01
N ALA A 557 20.74 4.62 -6.51
CA ALA A 557 21.46 3.98 -5.41
C ALA A 557 20.69 4.08 -4.07
N GLU A 558 20.09 5.22 -3.75
CA GLU A 558 19.23 5.40 -2.58
C GLU A 558 18.02 4.44 -2.63
N ILE A 559 17.37 4.33 -3.80
CA ILE A 559 16.26 3.40 -4.02
C ILE A 559 16.70 1.93 -3.86
N LEU A 560 17.82 1.54 -4.46
CA LEU A 560 18.37 0.17 -4.32
C LEU A 560 18.66 -0.15 -2.86
N LEU A 561 19.21 0.79 -2.09
CA LEU A 561 19.52 0.58 -0.68
C LEU A 561 18.26 0.43 0.15
N LEU A 562 17.25 1.27 -0.12
CA LEU A 562 15.93 1.19 0.50
C LEU A 562 15.31 -0.19 0.26
N TYR A 563 15.28 -0.65 -0.99
CA TYR A 563 14.74 -1.97 -1.34
C TYR A 563 15.56 -3.13 -0.78
N LEU A 564 16.89 -3.01 -0.72
CA LEU A 564 17.74 -4.01 -0.08
C LEU A 564 17.39 -4.15 1.40
N ARG A 565 17.26 -3.04 2.12
CA ARG A 565 16.92 -3.05 3.56
C ARG A 565 15.51 -3.56 3.82
N GLN A 566 14.54 -3.11 3.03
CA GLN A 566 13.13 -3.43 3.23
C GLN A 566 12.78 -4.87 2.81
N TYR A 567 13.32 -5.31 1.67
CA TYR A 567 12.92 -6.55 1.01
C TYR A 567 14.07 -7.54 0.89
N GLY A 568 15.19 -7.10 0.31
CA GLY A 568 16.30 -7.98 -0.06
C GLY A 568 16.87 -8.78 1.11
N ILE A 569 17.24 -8.09 2.20
CA ILE A 569 17.80 -8.73 3.39
C ILE A 569 16.84 -9.76 3.98
N ARG A 570 15.54 -9.44 4.04
CA ARG A 570 14.51 -10.35 4.54
C ARG A 570 14.43 -11.61 3.69
N GLU A 571 14.42 -11.46 2.37
CA GLU A 571 14.37 -12.59 1.44
C GLU A 571 15.64 -13.45 1.51
N GLY A 572 16.83 -12.84 1.54
CA GLY A 572 18.08 -13.57 1.67
C GLY A 572 18.21 -14.32 3.01
N ARG A 573 17.65 -13.76 4.10
CA ARG A 573 17.55 -14.47 5.39
C ARG A 573 16.56 -15.63 5.32
N ARG A 574 15.42 -15.46 4.67
CA ARG A 574 14.39 -16.49 4.49
C ARG A 574 14.91 -17.69 3.69
N THR A 575 15.73 -17.46 2.67
CA THR A 575 16.30 -18.54 1.84
C THR A 575 17.67 -19.03 2.31
N GLY A 576 18.32 -18.30 3.22
CA GLY A 576 19.70 -18.56 3.64
C GLY A 576 20.76 -18.21 2.58
N ARG A 577 20.40 -17.49 1.51
CA ARG A 577 21.32 -17.16 0.40
C ARG A 577 21.48 -15.66 0.23
N LEU A 578 22.72 -15.17 0.31
CA LEU A 578 23.04 -13.75 0.06
C LEU A 578 22.67 -13.31 -1.35
N GLY A 579 22.87 -14.17 -2.35
CA GLY A 579 22.50 -13.87 -3.74
C GLY A 579 21.01 -13.59 -3.94
N ASP A 580 20.14 -14.22 -3.13
CA ASP A 580 18.70 -13.97 -3.18
C ASP A 580 18.33 -12.59 -2.65
N ALA A 581 19.12 -12.02 -1.72
CA ALA A 581 18.92 -10.63 -1.31
C ALA A 581 19.16 -9.65 -2.45
N ILE A 582 20.16 -9.92 -3.30
CA ILE A 582 20.47 -9.08 -4.46
C ILE A 582 19.45 -9.26 -5.57
N ARG A 583 19.11 -10.51 -5.92
CA ARG A 583 18.12 -10.81 -6.96
C ARG A 583 16.75 -10.25 -6.63
N SER A 584 16.32 -10.37 -5.38
CA SER A 584 15.04 -9.81 -4.94
C SER A 584 15.06 -8.28 -4.90
N THR A 585 16.17 -7.65 -4.46
CA THR A 585 16.32 -6.18 -4.54
C THR A 585 16.18 -5.69 -5.98
N TRP A 586 16.85 -6.37 -6.92
CA TRP A 586 16.72 -6.07 -8.35
C TRP A 586 15.29 -6.29 -8.87
N ALA A 587 14.67 -7.42 -8.56
CA ALA A 587 13.32 -7.72 -9.02
C ALA A 587 12.32 -6.65 -8.55
N VAL A 588 12.45 -6.18 -7.30
CA VAL A 588 11.66 -5.05 -6.78
C VAL A 588 12.00 -3.73 -7.46
N TYR A 589 13.28 -3.46 -7.73
CA TYR A 589 13.70 -2.27 -8.48
C TYR A 589 13.03 -2.21 -9.87
N ASN A 590 13.04 -3.33 -10.56
CA ASN A 590 12.55 -3.46 -11.93
C ASN A 590 11.01 -3.54 -12.03
N GLY A 591 10.35 -4.26 -11.12
CA GLY A 591 8.92 -4.60 -11.21
C GLY A 591 8.05 -4.17 -10.04
N GLY A 592 8.61 -3.50 -9.04
CA GLY A 592 7.92 -3.14 -7.79
C GLY A 592 7.81 -4.28 -6.78
N PRO A 593 7.24 -4.03 -5.59
CA PRO A 593 7.22 -4.99 -4.48
C PRO A 593 6.61 -6.36 -4.83
N ALA A 594 5.59 -6.42 -5.70
CA ALA A 594 4.98 -7.66 -6.15
C ALA A 594 5.95 -8.60 -6.91
N ALA A 595 7.04 -8.08 -7.47
CA ALA A 595 8.04 -8.86 -8.19
C ALA A 595 9.10 -9.53 -7.29
N LEU A 596 9.00 -9.40 -5.96
CA LEU A 596 10.02 -9.84 -4.99
C LEU A 596 10.62 -11.23 -5.25
N GLY A 597 9.77 -12.21 -5.55
CA GLY A 597 10.13 -13.61 -5.76
C GLY A 597 10.23 -14.04 -7.23
N ARG A 598 10.05 -13.11 -8.18
CA ARG A 598 9.87 -13.42 -9.62
C ARG A 598 10.99 -14.26 -10.20
N TYR A 599 12.25 -13.95 -9.88
CA TYR A 599 13.43 -14.64 -10.40
C TYR A 599 13.50 -16.15 -10.06
N ARG A 600 12.68 -16.64 -9.12
CA ARG A 600 12.60 -18.05 -8.71
C ARG A 600 11.20 -18.64 -8.91
N ASP A 601 10.26 -17.88 -9.45
CA ASP A 601 8.88 -18.30 -9.66
C ASP A 601 8.77 -19.07 -11.00
N PRO A 602 8.34 -20.35 -10.98
CA PRO A 602 8.18 -21.14 -12.20
C PRO A 602 7.17 -20.53 -13.18
N ASP A 603 6.19 -19.77 -12.68
CA ASP A 603 5.10 -19.18 -13.48
C ASP A 603 5.48 -17.84 -14.12
N SER A 604 6.69 -17.34 -13.86
CA SER A 604 7.19 -16.12 -14.52
C SER A 604 7.15 -16.22 -16.04
N THR A 605 6.93 -15.10 -16.72
CA THR A 605 6.96 -15.08 -18.18
C THR A 605 8.39 -15.30 -18.71
N ALA A 606 8.50 -15.75 -19.96
CA ALA A 606 9.82 -15.90 -20.61
C ALA A 606 10.57 -14.57 -20.70
N ARG A 607 9.86 -13.44 -20.78
CA ARG A 607 10.48 -12.10 -20.77
C ARG A 607 11.08 -11.79 -19.39
N GLU A 608 10.33 -12.02 -18.32
CA GLU A 608 10.78 -11.74 -16.95
C GLU A 608 12.00 -12.58 -16.58
N ARG A 609 11.99 -13.88 -16.91
CA ARG A 609 13.16 -14.75 -16.70
C ARG A 609 14.41 -14.20 -17.38
N ARG A 610 14.30 -13.81 -18.66
CA ARG A 610 15.42 -13.21 -19.39
C ARG A 610 15.93 -11.93 -18.74
N VAL A 611 15.04 -11.07 -18.23
CA VAL A 611 15.44 -9.84 -17.55
C VAL A 611 16.21 -10.14 -16.27
N ASP A 612 15.73 -11.08 -15.45
CA ASP A 612 16.35 -11.42 -14.17
C ASP A 612 17.66 -12.22 -14.34
N GLU A 613 17.74 -13.09 -15.34
CA GLU A 613 18.96 -13.81 -15.73
C GLU A 613 20.03 -12.84 -16.26
N ALA A 614 19.64 -11.96 -17.18
CA ALA A 614 20.54 -10.97 -17.77
C ALA A 614 21.10 -10.01 -16.70
N PHE A 615 20.29 -9.60 -15.72
CA PHE A 615 20.79 -8.85 -14.58
C PHE A 615 21.78 -9.66 -13.75
N TRP A 616 21.44 -10.92 -13.45
CA TRP A 616 22.30 -11.77 -12.62
C TRP A 616 23.66 -12.05 -13.25
N GLU A 617 23.71 -12.23 -14.57
CA GLU A 617 24.96 -12.38 -15.32
C GLU A 617 25.86 -11.14 -15.16
N ARG A 618 25.29 -9.94 -15.35
CA ARG A 618 26.02 -8.66 -15.16
C ARG A 618 26.49 -8.49 -13.73
N TYR A 619 25.63 -8.74 -12.76
CA TYR A 619 25.99 -8.64 -11.35
C TYR A 619 27.12 -9.61 -10.99
N SER A 620 26.99 -10.88 -11.40
CA SER A 620 27.98 -11.93 -11.10
C SER A 620 29.32 -11.66 -11.77
N GLY A 621 29.32 -11.14 -13.00
CA GLY A 621 30.54 -10.76 -13.72
C GLY A 621 31.30 -9.64 -13.00
N LEU A 622 30.61 -8.60 -12.53
CA LEU A 622 31.22 -7.54 -11.72
C LEU A 622 31.66 -8.04 -10.34
N ALA A 623 30.85 -8.89 -9.68
CA ALA A 623 31.18 -9.48 -8.39
C ALA A 623 32.44 -10.37 -8.45
N ALA A 624 32.71 -10.98 -9.61
CA ALA A 624 33.92 -11.77 -9.86
C ALA A 624 35.16 -10.93 -10.22
N GLY A 625 35.09 -9.59 -10.12
CA GLY A 625 36.19 -8.68 -10.44
C GLY A 625 36.31 -8.36 -11.94
N GLY A 626 35.29 -8.67 -12.73
CA GLY A 626 35.20 -8.22 -14.12
C GLY A 626 34.94 -6.72 -14.24
N THR A 627 35.07 -6.19 -15.46
CA THR A 627 34.78 -4.78 -15.77
C THR A 627 33.54 -4.69 -16.66
N ALA A 628 32.76 -3.62 -16.51
CA ALA A 628 31.69 -3.35 -17.48
C ALA A 628 32.26 -3.15 -18.89
N ASP A 629 31.45 -3.43 -19.90
CA ASP A 629 31.71 -3.13 -21.29
C ASP A 629 30.52 -2.38 -21.86
N VAL A 630 30.67 -1.06 -21.96
CA VAL A 630 29.62 -0.13 -22.39
C VAL A 630 29.30 -0.31 -23.89
N ALA A 631 30.19 -0.90 -24.68
CA ALA A 631 29.92 -1.17 -26.09
C ALA A 631 28.94 -2.34 -26.27
N THR A 632 29.10 -3.38 -25.48
CA THR A 632 28.30 -4.62 -25.59
C THR A 632 27.19 -4.73 -24.54
N CYS A 633 27.11 -3.80 -23.60
CA CYS A 633 26.19 -3.84 -22.46
C CYS A 633 26.36 -5.12 -21.62
N ALA A 634 27.61 -5.58 -21.46
CA ALA A 634 27.94 -6.82 -20.77
C ALA A 634 29.11 -6.61 -19.80
N THR A 635 29.54 -7.70 -19.16
CA THR A 635 30.75 -7.71 -18.32
C THR A 635 31.85 -8.49 -18.99
N ARG A 636 33.07 -7.92 -19.00
CA ARG A 636 34.28 -8.62 -19.41
C ARG A 636 34.96 -9.24 -18.19
N PRO A 637 35.43 -10.50 -18.29
CA PRO A 637 36.17 -11.12 -17.19
C PRO A 637 37.48 -10.36 -16.93
N PRO A 638 38.01 -10.43 -15.69
CA PRO A 638 39.29 -9.82 -15.37
C PRO A 638 40.39 -10.37 -16.28
N ALA A 639 41.30 -9.49 -16.71
CA ALA A 639 42.48 -9.91 -17.46
C ALA A 639 43.26 -10.93 -16.63
N ARG A 640 43.44 -12.16 -17.14
CA ARG A 640 44.27 -13.16 -16.46
C ARG A 640 45.67 -12.57 -16.26
N PRO A 641 46.25 -12.62 -15.05
CA PRO A 641 47.63 -12.22 -14.87
C PRO A 641 48.47 -13.06 -15.83
N ARG A 642 49.26 -12.37 -16.67
CA ARG A 642 50.21 -13.01 -17.59
C ARG A 642 51.15 -13.82 -16.71
N ALA A 643 50.94 -15.13 -16.64
CA ALA A 643 51.89 -16.02 -15.98
C ALA A 643 53.24 -15.79 -16.67
N ALA A 644 54.19 -15.27 -15.91
CA ALA A 644 55.56 -15.15 -16.37
C ALA A 644 56.03 -16.57 -16.71
N LEU A 645 56.09 -16.89 -18.00
CA LEU A 645 56.79 -18.04 -18.53
C LEU A 645 58.29 -17.81 -18.30
N GLY A 646 58.71 -17.96 -17.05
CA GLY A 646 60.09 -18.13 -16.68
C GLY A 646 60.56 -19.46 -17.28
N ARG A 647 61.28 -19.37 -18.40
CA ARG A 647 62.14 -20.44 -18.90
C ARG A 647 63.15 -20.78 -17.81
N ALA A 648 62.81 -21.71 -16.92
CA ALA A 648 63.80 -22.44 -16.17
C ALA A 648 64.49 -23.40 -17.13
N ARG A 649 65.70 -23.02 -17.57
CA ARG A 649 66.67 -23.96 -18.15
C ARG A 649 67.00 -24.99 -17.07
N SER A 650 66.55 -26.24 -17.26
CA SER A 650 67.08 -27.37 -16.50
C SER A 650 68.53 -27.65 -16.94
N PRO A 651 69.48 -27.87 -16.02
CA PRO A 651 70.75 -28.49 -16.34
C PRO A 651 70.56 -30.01 -16.45
N GLN A 652 71.19 -30.60 -17.47
CA GLN A 652 71.35 -32.04 -17.62
C GLN A 652 72.18 -32.64 -16.48
N ALA A 653 71.77 -33.80 -15.96
CA ALA A 653 72.67 -34.86 -15.46
C ALA A 653 71.94 -36.22 -15.34
N SER A 654 72.26 -37.08 -16.30
CA SER A 654 72.49 -38.55 -16.28
C SER A 654 71.50 -39.59 -15.69
N PRO A 655 71.39 -40.78 -16.33
CA PRO A 655 70.48 -41.86 -15.94
C PRO A 655 71.20 -43.06 -15.26
N GLN A 656 70.65 -43.59 -14.17
CA GLN A 656 70.89 -44.96 -13.69
C GLN A 656 69.59 -45.48 -13.06
N SER A 657 68.87 -46.34 -13.77
CA SER A 657 68.83 -47.80 -13.57
C SER A 657 68.34 -48.22 -12.18
N SER A 658 67.15 -48.83 -12.13
CA SER A 658 66.97 -50.22 -11.70
C SER A 658 65.49 -50.55 -11.50
N ARG A 659 65.18 -51.80 -11.83
CA ARG A 659 63.87 -52.47 -11.79
C ARG A 659 63.37 -52.61 -10.35
N SER A 660 62.06 -52.60 -10.14
CA SER A 660 61.32 -53.75 -9.57
C SER A 660 59.80 -53.51 -9.54
N ARG A 661 59.09 -54.65 -9.50
CA ARG A 661 57.67 -54.89 -9.78
C ARG A 661 56.76 -54.71 -8.55
N LEU A 662 55.46 -54.91 -8.83
CA LEU A 662 54.31 -55.30 -7.98
C LEU A 662 53.53 -54.11 -7.38
N SER A 663 52.29 -53.86 -7.80
CA SER A 663 51.04 -54.65 -7.64
C SER A 663 50.55 -54.72 -6.19
N THR A 664 49.42 -54.05 -5.93
CA THR A 664 48.25 -54.38 -5.07
C THR A 664 47.63 -53.07 -4.58
N ALA A 665 46.46 -52.67 -5.07
CA ALA A 665 45.11 -53.05 -4.62
C ALA A 665 44.67 -52.35 -3.31
N ARG A 666 43.62 -51.53 -3.44
CA ARG A 666 42.44 -51.39 -2.56
C ARG A 666 42.64 -51.40 -1.02
N ALA A 667 42.24 -50.31 -0.36
CA ALA A 667 40.98 -50.23 0.41
C ALA A 667 40.98 -49.09 1.45
N SER A 668 39.86 -48.35 1.48
CA SER A 668 39.15 -47.78 2.63
C SER A 668 39.92 -47.14 3.80
N LYS A 669 39.63 -45.86 4.03
CA LYS A 669 38.69 -45.43 5.08
C LYS A 669 37.92 -44.19 4.62
#